data_AF-A0A553G994-F1
#
_entry.id   AF-A0A553G994-F1
#
_cell.length_a   1.000
_cell.length_b   1.000
_cell.length_c   1.000
_cell.angle_alpha   90.00
_cell.angle_beta   90.00
_cell.angle_gamma   90.00
#
_symmetry.space_group_name_H-M   'P 1'
#
loop_
_entity.id
_entity.type
_entity.pdbx_description
1 polymer ?
#
loop_
_entity_poly.entity_id
_entity_poly.type
_entity_poly.pdbx_seq_one_letter_code
_entity_poly.pdbx_strand_id
1 'polypeptide(L)'
;MKHIHIFVSCLNMLVCTLLFTSANVYAASPIKISTNDGVDVSSIALIQADHIHIEVDVPDNYNITHYKLSEGGTMPGDWAAIQAYEFYKDMYVYKKSVSQHVQITLEDKQGSITQKEFTLKGGMLSTHVDNPILPVDLVNNMGNGFIVEADVDKGEHRPAQTVVDMKKAGFGHVRMHIGRLDKSKSKQQDQTNTPNYYESLDGWIEEISRHGLYCHIGNKGNSVTEGVLGIDHDNPNFLQHFLPEMEAWWIAIVDRYKYASHRLSYHVFLETGKVNSLFGTKDPQAIDRLNNHYQVICNIVRQVDPTRNIIFPPGSINNPERLDEIIFPSNAGEYYLSDFHKGFAGGGWHPYEETYNTMINAAVSWMNESKVPLIMSAVNAKDRVDYPTVLRIEEIKQLMEDVNKGIYPLPITFLTLNEYYNQIDHEWYNDYEKRVRLEVMNGEGSVDANDTDGDFLSNDYEITISGTDPHNPDSDRDNISDFAESLLDELNPNDPSDGNPPGDLSINGDYDGDGISNVIELSYALFDGEKATITQTLDLIDPNDSETSEFDNDATPNVWEAIMGFNLDHHTTYYLRETTHDSNADHDGDGVLTVDEINNNTWPIVNYDDYGDRDDDYELAGDDDKMPYVHDAGHAVAFDFASLQHGDIDNFASQRIFDTGHLIGEGSNPNGVLVLTGTGYISIPTAGHHSMPDRSVHFHFQAGETTDDQILYAEGDETNGLSIGISDNHLVASIWSDANGTVVHEHLNHAIDFDTWYAITVLFDSQNQQLKFMLYEANRPVSRIKADLPFTQLSLNNAGGPELGGNTVAVKLYVPAAQDYLTVEESYYYGFIDDFHLYDRLLSETEVSLLSRNDLFPAKDFPMNALPPKGSGTDNGYNFIKNPGFEEGEIGWSNNKAQLRQLIQPGQNESNNAYQVSGDLNSGVDYIQSIQIDNQEEYFMAFWAKGKAGEQCKMKVHFDEGSSVVFTATFSSTDTWEYFADTIQTPASVQSIEKIQILCGTDLSPQYQSISIDNIHLGPIIYVDIEDVSATDLKIYPNPVKHTISFLTNGHVENVKIYNLNGVKVLDGTNVSHLSKGLYILTATVDKLPVRKKFNKD
;
A
#
# COMPACT_ATOMS: atom_id res chain seq x y z
N MET A 1 16.84 54.64 -52.98
CA MET A 1 17.08 54.55 -51.51
C MET A 1 17.28 53.07 -51.23
N LYS A 2 18.51 52.57 -51.15
CA LYS A 2 19.55 52.78 -50.12
C LYS A 2 19.47 51.68 -49.06
N HIS A 3 20.46 50.79 -49.15
CA HIS A 3 21.08 50.00 -48.07
C HIS A 3 20.19 49.00 -47.32
N ILE A 4 20.37 47.72 -47.66
CA ILE A 4 20.76 46.59 -46.79
C ILE A 4 20.27 45.31 -47.49
N HIS A 5 21.10 44.73 -48.36
CA HIS A 5 20.93 43.36 -48.91
C HIS A 5 22.24 42.92 -49.58
N ILE A 6 23.36 42.97 -48.85
CA ILE A 6 24.61 42.29 -49.22
C ILE A 6 25.31 41.90 -47.91
N PHE A 7 24.82 40.86 -47.21
CA PHE A 7 25.57 40.23 -46.11
C PHE A 7 25.14 38.79 -45.79
N VAL A 8 24.63 38.02 -46.77
CA VAL A 8 24.23 36.60 -46.52
C VAL A 8 24.81 35.61 -47.55
N SER A 9 25.55 36.04 -48.57
CA SER A 9 26.06 35.13 -49.62
C SER A 9 27.57 34.87 -49.62
N CYS A 10 28.32 35.31 -48.59
CA CYS A 10 29.76 35.03 -48.47
C CYS A 10 30.17 34.32 -47.16
N LEU A 11 29.23 33.98 -46.27
CA LEU A 11 29.53 33.21 -45.04
C LEU A 11 29.33 31.69 -45.20
N ASN A 12 28.58 31.25 -46.22
CA ASN A 12 28.33 29.83 -46.48
C ASN A 12 29.37 29.14 -47.38
N MET A 13 30.45 29.81 -47.77
CA MET A 13 31.48 29.21 -48.65
C MET A 13 32.90 29.20 -48.04
N LEU A 14 33.08 29.74 -46.83
CA LEU A 14 34.34 29.66 -46.08
C LEU A 14 34.28 28.71 -44.85
N VAL A 15 33.09 28.18 -44.51
CA VAL A 15 32.93 27.19 -43.42
C VAL A 15 33.00 25.74 -43.93
N CYS A 16 32.83 25.49 -45.23
CA CYS A 16 32.87 24.14 -45.80
C CYS A 16 34.23 23.66 -46.34
N THR A 17 35.34 24.40 -46.13
CA THR A 17 36.68 23.97 -46.60
C THR A 17 37.77 24.02 -45.52
N LEU A 18 37.38 24.11 -44.24
CA LEU A 18 38.29 24.07 -43.08
C LEU A 18 37.97 22.95 -42.07
N LEU A 19 37.12 21.99 -42.43
CA LEU A 19 36.79 20.81 -41.60
C LEU A 19 37.13 19.45 -42.26
N PHE A 20 38.02 19.43 -43.25
CA PHE A 20 38.59 18.18 -43.79
C PHE A 20 40.12 18.20 -43.78
N THR A 21 40.70 18.64 -42.66
CA THR A 21 41.88 17.96 -42.15
C THR A 21 41.40 17.17 -40.95
N SER A 22 40.97 15.92 -41.20
CA SER A 22 40.98 14.90 -40.17
C SER A 22 42.43 14.84 -39.67
N ALA A 23 42.72 15.61 -38.62
CA ALA A 23 43.63 15.10 -37.62
C ALA A 23 43.04 13.72 -37.31
N ASN A 24 43.76 12.67 -37.70
CA ASN A 24 43.62 11.40 -37.03
C ASN A 24 43.89 11.72 -35.56
N VAL A 25 42.85 12.15 -34.85
CA VAL A 25 42.77 11.94 -33.41
C VAL A 25 42.92 10.44 -33.34
N TYR A 26 44.12 10.00 -33.00
CA TYR A 26 44.34 8.60 -32.69
C TYR A 26 43.27 8.28 -31.66
N ALA A 27 42.23 7.56 -32.08
CA ALA A 27 41.24 7.06 -31.15
C ALA A 27 42.05 6.38 -30.04
N ALA A 28 41.82 6.79 -28.79
CA ALA A 28 42.48 6.17 -27.67
C ALA A 28 42.30 4.66 -27.81
N SER A 29 43.36 3.89 -27.51
CA SER A 29 43.26 2.43 -27.52
C SER A 29 42.07 2.05 -26.64
N PRO A 30 41.12 1.22 -27.12
CA PRO A 30 39.96 0.81 -26.30
C PRO A 30 40.38 -0.02 -25.09
N ILE A 31 41.63 -0.48 -25.07
CA ILE A 31 42.27 -1.16 -23.94
C ILE A 31 43.19 -0.17 -23.25
N LYS A 32 42.90 0.14 -22.00
CA LYS A 32 43.73 0.92 -21.08
C LYS A 32 44.38 -0.03 -20.07
N ILE A 33 45.67 0.15 -19.82
CA ILE A 33 46.45 -0.62 -18.85
C ILE A 33 47.11 0.37 -17.91
N SER A 34 46.83 0.25 -16.62
CA SER A 34 47.40 1.09 -15.57
C SER A 34 48.15 0.24 -14.54
N THR A 35 49.15 0.84 -13.89
CA THR A 35 49.81 0.25 -12.72
C THR A 35 49.06 0.60 -11.44
N ASN A 36 49.49 0.02 -10.32
CA ASN A 36 48.89 0.20 -9.00
C ASN A 36 48.79 1.65 -8.50
N ASP A 37 49.66 2.53 -8.98
CA ASP A 37 49.67 3.98 -8.71
C ASP A 37 48.86 4.79 -9.74
N GLY A 38 48.10 4.11 -10.61
CA GLY A 38 47.24 4.71 -11.63
C GLY A 38 47.99 5.19 -12.87
N VAL A 39 49.29 4.91 -13.00
CA VAL A 39 50.06 5.34 -14.17
C VAL A 39 49.67 4.52 -15.40
N ASP A 40 49.30 5.21 -16.48
CA ASP A 40 48.99 4.58 -17.77
C ASP A 40 50.25 3.99 -18.41
N VAL A 41 50.25 2.67 -18.56
CA VAL A 41 51.29 1.86 -19.17
C VAL A 41 50.81 1.15 -20.44
N SER A 42 49.70 1.59 -21.02
CA SER A 42 49.08 0.99 -22.21
C SER A 42 50.03 0.91 -23.41
N SER A 43 51.06 1.75 -23.49
CA SER A 43 52.07 1.73 -24.56
C SER A 43 53.30 0.84 -24.27
N ILE A 44 53.39 0.25 -23.08
CA ILE A 44 54.58 -0.47 -22.59
C ILE A 44 54.41 -1.98 -22.79
N ALA A 45 55.33 -2.60 -23.55
CA ALA A 45 55.31 -4.04 -23.81
C ALA A 45 55.87 -4.91 -22.66
N LEU A 46 56.79 -4.37 -21.84
CA LEU A 46 57.33 -5.04 -20.66
C LEU A 46 57.11 -4.16 -19.44
N ILE A 47 56.10 -4.50 -18.65
CA ILE A 47 55.65 -3.74 -17.49
C ILE A 47 56.36 -4.28 -16.24
N GLN A 48 56.88 -3.37 -15.43
CA GLN A 48 57.49 -3.68 -14.14
C GLN A 48 56.62 -3.08 -13.03
N ALA A 49 55.63 -3.85 -12.61
CA ALA A 49 54.73 -3.51 -11.53
C ALA A 49 54.41 -4.75 -10.70
N ASP A 50 53.82 -4.56 -9.52
CA ASP A 50 53.34 -5.68 -8.70
C ASP A 50 51.95 -6.16 -9.13
N HIS A 51 51.16 -5.27 -9.73
CA HIS A 51 50.02 -5.64 -10.56
C HIS A 51 49.76 -4.58 -11.63
N ILE A 52 48.87 -4.94 -12.54
CA ILE A 52 48.28 -4.02 -13.51
C ILE A 52 46.76 -4.17 -13.49
N HIS A 53 46.07 -3.08 -13.82
CA HIS A 53 44.64 -3.03 -14.04
C HIS A 53 44.41 -2.78 -15.53
N ILE A 54 43.52 -3.56 -16.12
CA ILE A 54 43.21 -3.54 -17.54
C ILE A 54 41.74 -3.20 -17.64
N GLU A 55 41.43 -2.11 -18.32
CA GLU A 55 40.08 -1.58 -18.50
C GLU A 55 39.76 -1.58 -19.99
N VAL A 56 38.53 -1.98 -20.33
CA VAL A 56 37.96 -1.85 -21.67
C VAL A 56 36.94 -0.73 -21.66
N ASP A 57 37.07 0.21 -22.59
CA ASP A 57 36.11 1.30 -22.75
C ASP A 57 34.80 0.79 -23.33
N VAL A 58 33.70 0.92 -22.59
CA VAL A 58 32.33 0.49 -22.97
C VAL A 58 32.29 -0.98 -23.44
N PRO A 59 32.44 -1.97 -22.54
CA PRO A 59 32.54 -3.39 -22.87
C PRO A 59 31.37 -3.92 -23.72
N ASP A 60 30.17 -3.36 -23.57
CA ASP A 60 28.96 -3.76 -24.31
C ASP A 60 29.01 -3.44 -25.82
N ASN A 61 30.02 -2.72 -26.28
CA ASN A 61 30.29 -2.51 -27.70
C ASN A 61 30.98 -3.70 -28.38
N TYR A 62 31.39 -4.71 -27.61
CA TYR A 62 32.18 -5.84 -28.09
C TYR A 62 31.41 -7.16 -27.98
N ASN A 63 31.43 -7.94 -29.06
CA ASN A 63 30.91 -9.32 -29.07
C ASN A 63 31.87 -10.28 -28.37
N ILE A 64 33.17 -9.97 -28.36
CA ILE A 64 34.21 -10.80 -27.76
C ILE A 64 35.13 -9.92 -26.93
N THR A 65 35.32 -10.29 -25.67
CA THR A 65 36.27 -9.68 -24.73
C THR A 65 37.09 -10.79 -24.06
N HIS A 66 38.18 -11.19 -24.71
CA HIS A 66 39.00 -12.32 -24.26
C HIS A 66 40.40 -11.91 -23.84
N TYR A 67 40.98 -12.67 -22.91
CA TYR A 67 42.41 -12.67 -22.65
C TYR A 67 43.01 -14.07 -22.78
N LYS A 68 44.29 -14.10 -23.12
CA LYS A 68 45.14 -15.29 -23.06
C LYS A 68 46.29 -15.01 -22.13
N LEU A 69 46.60 -15.96 -21.25
CA LEU A 69 47.66 -15.85 -20.26
C LEU A 69 48.66 -16.99 -20.43
N SER A 70 49.95 -16.66 -20.53
CA SER A 70 51.04 -17.65 -20.51
C SER A 70 52.10 -17.22 -19.50
N GLU A 71 52.55 -18.17 -18.69
CA GLU A 71 53.59 -17.95 -17.70
C GLU A 71 54.93 -18.52 -18.21
N GLY A 72 56.01 -17.73 -18.18
CA GLY A 72 57.29 -18.17 -18.73
C GLY A 72 58.38 -17.10 -18.79
N GLY A 73 59.52 -17.47 -19.38
CA GLY A 73 60.64 -16.56 -19.61
C GLY A 73 60.61 -15.83 -20.96
N THR A 74 59.80 -16.33 -21.90
CA THR A 74 59.70 -15.81 -23.27
C THR A 74 58.25 -15.76 -23.69
N MET A 75 57.87 -14.68 -24.38
CA MET A 75 56.54 -14.50 -24.94
C MET A 75 56.21 -15.65 -25.90
N PRO A 76 54.98 -16.20 -25.86
CA PRO A 76 54.56 -17.26 -26.76
C PRO A 76 54.75 -16.86 -28.23
N GLY A 77 55.34 -17.76 -29.03
CA GLY A 77 55.43 -17.58 -30.48
C GLY A 77 54.12 -17.90 -31.20
N ASP A 78 53.20 -18.61 -30.54
CA ASP A 78 51.89 -18.99 -31.07
C ASP A 78 50.83 -18.89 -29.97
N TRP A 79 50.00 -17.85 -30.03
CA TRP A 79 48.89 -17.64 -29.11
C TRP A 79 47.69 -18.56 -29.40
N ALA A 80 47.61 -19.20 -30.57
CA ALA A 80 46.46 -20.04 -30.92
C ALA A 80 46.36 -21.28 -30.02
N ALA A 81 47.49 -21.80 -29.53
CA ALA A 81 47.54 -22.95 -28.65
C ALA A 81 47.24 -22.63 -27.16
N ILE A 82 47.11 -21.34 -26.81
CA ILE A 82 46.83 -20.90 -25.44
C ILE A 82 45.32 -20.71 -25.29
N GLN A 83 44.75 -21.27 -24.21
CA GLN A 83 43.35 -21.13 -23.86
C GLN A 83 42.98 -19.66 -23.69
N ALA A 84 41.88 -19.26 -24.31
CA ALA A 84 41.27 -17.95 -24.12
C ALA A 84 40.28 -18.03 -22.95
N TYR A 85 40.21 -16.94 -22.20
CA TYR A 85 39.26 -16.74 -21.10
C TYR A 85 38.51 -15.44 -21.34
N GLU A 86 37.24 -15.39 -20.94
CA GLU A 86 36.44 -14.18 -20.97
C GLU A 86 36.80 -13.21 -19.85
N PHE A 87 36.50 -11.94 -20.06
CA PHE A 87 36.41 -10.93 -19.00
C PHE A 87 35.40 -9.86 -19.41
N TYR A 88 34.86 -9.09 -18.46
CA TYR A 88 33.82 -8.09 -18.73
C TYR A 88 34.41 -6.67 -18.88
N LYS A 89 34.21 -5.79 -17.90
CA LYS A 89 34.66 -4.39 -17.93
C LYS A 89 36.15 -4.19 -17.67
N ASP A 90 36.69 -4.95 -16.72
CA ASP A 90 38.08 -4.84 -16.29
C ASP A 90 38.60 -6.13 -15.67
N MET A 91 39.93 -6.23 -15.61
CA MET A 91 40.64 -7.29 -14.91
C MET A 91 41.99 -6.83 -14.34
N TYR A 92 42.49 -7.57 -13.36
CA TYR A 92 43.74 -7.35 -12.65
C TYR A 92 44.70 -8.50 -12.91
N VAL A 93 45.96 -8.20 -13.24
CA VAL A 93 47.00 -9.21 -13.38
C VAL A 93 48.07 -8.96 -12.33
N TYR A 94 48.17 -9.89 -11.39
CA TYR A 94 49.10 -9.84 -10.26
C TYR A 94 50.40 -10.55 -10.59
N LYS A 95 51.53 -9.93 -10.22
CA LYS A 95 52.87 -10.44 -10.45
C LYS A 95 53.09 -11.79 -9.76
N LYS A 96 53.61 -12.75 -10.53
CA LYS A 96 54.08 -14.05 -10.05
C LYS A 96 55.60 -14.18 -10.12
N SER A 97 56.14 -15.28 -9.58
CA SER A 97 57.58 -15.58 -9.59
C SER A 97 58.17 -15.69 -11.01
N VAL A 98 57.33 -16.03 -11.99
CA VAL A 98 57.64 -16.09 -13.42
C VAL A 98 56.93 -14.95 -14.16
N SER A 99 57.44 -14.56 -15.34
CA SER A 99 56.78 -13.49 -16.11
C SER A 99 55.47 -14.00 -16.69
N GLN A 100 54.49 -13.10 -16.74
CA GLN A 100 53.16 -13.35 -17.30
C GLN A 100 53.03 -12.59 -18.61
N HIS A 101 52.83 -13.32 -19.69
CA HIS A 101 52.55 -12.78 -21.01
C HIS A 101 51.03 -12.77 -21.18
N VAL A 102 50.47 -11.63 -21.58
CA VAL A 102 49.03 -11.46 -21.74
C VAL A 102 48.75 -10.94 -23.15
N GLN A 103 47.76 -11.54 -23.80
CA GLN A 103 47.15 -11.04 -25.02
C GLN A 103 45.67 -10.75 -24.75
N ILE A 104 45.24 -9.51 -24.95
CA ILE A 104 43.84 -9.09 -24.93
C ILE A 104 43.34 -9.07 -26.37
N THR A 105 42.14 -9.60 -26.60
CA THR A 105 41.44 -9.56 -27.88
C THR A 105 40.04 -9.00 -27.65
N LEU A 106 39.72 -7.90 -28.34
CA LEU A 106 38.38 -7.35 -28.42
C LEU A 106 37.87 -7.52 -29.86
N GLU A 107 36.65 -8.00 -30.04
CA GLU A 107 35.95 -8.00 -31.33
C GLU A 107 34.69 -7.15 -31.21
N ASP A 108 34.61 -6.06 -31.97
CA ASP A 108 33.44 -5.17 -31.93
C ASP A 108 32.20 -5.80 -32.59
N LYS A 109 31.04 -5.16 -32.41
CA LYS A 109 29.78 -5.59 -33.04
C LYS A 109 29.82 -5.70 -34.57
N GLN A 110 30.82 -5.11 -35.23
CA GLN A 110 31.04 -5.17 -36.67
C GLN A 110 32.08 -6.22 -37.09
N GLY A 111 32.64 -6.99 -36.14
CA GLY A 111 33.65 -8.02 -36.36
C GLY A 111 35.08 -7.49 -36.48
N SER A 112 35.33 -6.23 -36.13
CA SER A 112 36.68 -5.66 -36.12
C SER A 112 37.44 -6.10 -34.88
N ILE A 113 38.65 -6.63 -35.08
CA ILE A 113 39.47 -7.18 -33.99
C ILE A 113 40.53 -6.18 -33.55
N THR A 114 40.56 -5.85 -32.27
CA THR A 114 41.64 -5.13 -31.60
C THR A 114 42.42 -6.08 -30.70
N GLN A 115 43.74 -6.17 -30.88
CA GLN A 115 44.61 -7.01 -30.06
C GLN A 115 45.70 -6.21 -29.35
N LYS A 116 45.98 -6.59 -28.10
CA LYS A 116 47.04 -5.99 -27.30
C LYS A 116 47.86 -7.05 -26.58
N GLU A 117 49.17 -7.01 -26.78
CA GLU A 117 50.10 -7.92 -26.12
C GLU A 117 51.07 -7.16 -25.22
N PHE A 118 51.31 -7.69 -24.03
CA PHE A 118 52.31 -7.18 -23.09
C PHE A 118 52.80 -8.29 -22.16
N THR A 119 53.85 -7.98 -21.40
CA THR A 119 54.44 -8.87 -20.39
C THR A 119 54.48 -8.15 -19.06
N LEU A 120 53.88 -8.74 -18.02
CA LEU A 120 54.16 -8.39 -16.64
C LEU A 120 55.40 -9.18 -16.18
N LYS A 121 56.46 -8.45 -15.81
CA LYS A 121 57.74 -9.07 -15.44
C LYS A 121 57.62 -9.84 -14.12
N GLY A 122 58.05 -11.10 -14.14
CA GLY A 122 58.07 -11.94 -12.94
C GLY A 122 59.00 -11.42 -11.83
N GLY A 123 58.71 -11.82 -10.60
CA GLY A 123 59.50 -11.51 -9.41
C GLY A 123 58.79 -11.94 -8.12
N MET A 124 59.38 -11.58 -6.98
CA MET A 124 58.68 -11.76 -5.70
C MET A 124 57.87 -10.50 -5.38
N LEU A 125 56.65 -10.69 -4.88
CA LEU A 125 55.90 -9.63 -4.21
C LEU A 125 56.59 -9.32 -2.87
N SER A 126 56.78 -8.03 -2.58
CA SER A 126 57.33 -7.57 -1.31
C SER A 126 56.30 -6.86 -0.42
N THR A 127 55.15 -6.50 -0.99
CA THR A 127 54.06 -5.77 -0.36
C THR A 127 52.72 -6.23 -0.95
N HIS A 128 51.61 -5.77 -0.37
CA HIS A 128 50.28 -5.96 -0.94
C HIS A 128 50.21 -5.51 -2.39
N VAL A 129 49.38 -6.21 -3.15
CA VAL A 129 49.19 -5.88 -4.56
C VAL A 129 48.45 -4.55 -4.72
N ASP A 130 47.48 -4.21 -3.88
CA ASP A 130 46.70 -2.97 -3.95
C ASP A 130 46.74 -2.18 -2.63
N ASN A 131 46.10 -1.00 -2.66
CA ASN A 131 45.98 -0.15 -1.48
C ASN A 131 44.98 -0.74 -0.48
N PRO A 132 45.17 -0.48 0.82
CA PRO A 132 44.16 -0.77 1.84
C PRO A 132 42.79 -0.20 1.49
N ILE A 133 41.74 -0.97 1.77
CA ILE A 133 40.33 -0.58 1.59
C ILE A 133 39.71 -0.44 2.97
N LEU A 134 39.17 0.73 3.30
CA LEU A 134 38.46 0.92 4.58
C LEU A 134 37.16 0.10 4.60
N PRO A 135 36.68 -0.37 5.75
CA PRO A 135 35.45 -1.17 5.83
C PRO A 135 34.23 -0.53 5.17
N VAL A 136 34.07 0.79 5.27
CA VAL A 136 32.97 1.53 4.63
C VAL A 136 33.10 1.46 3.10
N ASP A 137 34.29 1.72 2.57
CA ASP A 137 34.55 1.59 1.13
C ASP A 137 34.44 0.14 0.66
N LEU A 138 34.74 -0.83 1.53
CA LEU A 138 34.57 -2.25 1.23
C LEU A 138 33.10 -2.55 0.97
N VAL A 139 32.21 -2.25 1.93
CA VAL A 139 30.78 -2.56 1.79
C VAL A 139 30.11 -1.76 0.67
N ASN A 140 30.49 -0.49 0.48
CA ASN A 140 29.97 0.36 -0.59
C ASN A 140 30.24 -0.21 -2.00
N ASN A 141 31.39 -0.88 -2.17
CA ASN A 141 31.80 -1.40 -3.47
C ASN A 141 31.53 -2.90 -3.62
N MET A 142 31.12 -3.58 -2.55
CA MET A 142 30.98 -5.03 -2.53
C MET A 142 29.79 -5.51 -3.37
N GLY A 143 28.69 -4.76 -3.37
CA GLY A 143 27.42 -5.18 -3.98
C GLY A 143 26.85 -6.45 -3.33
N ASN A 144 25.84 -7.05 -3.96
CA ASN A 144 25.33 -8.36 -3.55
C ASN A 144 26.19 -9.49 -4.12
N GLY A 145 26.04 -10.69 -3.55
CA GLY A 145 26.90 -11.79 -3.91
C GLY A 145 26.39 -13.15 -3.49
N PHE A 146 27.21 -14.16 -3.75
CA PHE A 146 26.84 -15.56 -3.51
C PHE A 146 27.79 -16.30 -2.59
N ILE A 147 27.24 -17.32 -1.94
CA ILE A 147 28.01 -18.35 -1.29
C ILE A 147 28.47 -19.39 -2.31
N VAL A 148 29.78 -19.68 -2.28
CA VAL A 148 30.38 -20.77 -3.05
C VAL A 148 31.04 -21.80 -2.14
N GLU A 149 30.85 -23.07 -2.49
CA GLU A 149 31.44 -24.21 -1.79
C GLU A 149 32.86 -24.45 -2.32
N ALA A 150 33.84 -23.68 -1.83
CA ALA A 150 35.22 -23.73 -2.31
C ALA A 150 36.01 -24.99 -1.85
N ASP A 151 35.44 -25.80 -0.95
CA ASP A 151 36.07 -27.02 -0.40
C ASP A 151 35.66 -28.34 -1.07
N VAL A 152 34.75 -28.34 -2.05
CA VAL A 152 34.32 -29.57 -2.75
C VAL A 152 35.15 -29.83 -4.00
N ASP A 153 35.83 -30.98 -3.99
CA ASP A 153 36.62 -31.54 -5.08
C ASP A 153 35.70 -32.03 -6.22
N LYS A 154 35.14 -31.10 -7.00
CA LYS A 154 34.33 -31.39 -8.20
C LYS A 154 35.15 -31.45 -9.50
N GLY A 155 36.47 -31.61 -9.42
CA GLY A 155 37.34 -31.90 -10.56
C GLY A 155 37.54 -30.72 -11.53
N GLU A 156 38.79 -30.32 -11.72
CA GLU A 156 39.31 -29.49 -12.84
C GLU A 156 38.67 -28.11 -13.13
N HIS A 157 37.71 -27.64 -12.33
CA HIS A 157 37.05 -26.35 -12.58
C HIS A 157 37.85 -25.17 -12.00
N ARG A 158 38.53 -24.41 -12.87
CA ARG A 158 38.87 -23.02 -12.56
C ARG A 158 37.60 -22.18 -12.68
N PRO A 159 37.21 -21.40 -11.67
CA PRO A 159 35.93 -20.69 -11.66
C PRO A 159 35.94 -19.42 -12.52
N ALA A 160 36.90 -19.26 -13.45
CA ALA A 160 37.09 -18.03 -14.21
C ALA A 160 35.80 -17.59 -14.91
N GLN A 161 35.17 -18.49 -15.67
CA GLN A 161 33.91 -18.17 -16.36
C GLN A 161 32.79 -17.86 -15.35
N THR A 162 32.67 -18.64 -14.28
CA THR A 162 31.68 -18.40 -13.22
C THR A 162 31.81 -17.01 -12.59
N VAL A 163 33.03 -16.58 -12.28
CA VAL A 163 33.29 -15.24 -11.71
C VAL A 163 32.97 -14.14 -12.73
N VAL A 164 33.26 -14.37 -14.01
CA VAL A 164 32.93 -13.43 -15.09
C VAL A 164 31.42 -13.32 -15.27
N ASP A 165 30.69 -14.43 -15.25
CA ASP A 165 29.24 -14.44 -15.42
C ASP A 165 28.53 -13.80 -14.23
N MET A 166 28.99 -14.07 -13.00
CA MET A 166 28.54 -13.34 -11.80
C MET A 166 28.72 -11.83 -11.96
N LYS A 167 29.88 -11.40 -12.45
CA LYS A 167 30.18 -9.98 -12.66
C LYS A 167 29.32 -9.33 -13.74
N LYS A 168 29.08 -10.05 -14.84
CA LYS A 168 28.20 -9.59 -15.93
C LYS A 168 26.77 -9.44 -15.41
N ALA A 169 26.34 -10.37 -14.57
CA ALA A 169 25.05 -10.36 -13.88
C ALA A 169 24.98 -9.35 -12.72
N GLY A 170 25.97 -8.49 -12.47
CA GLY A 170 25.91 -7.46 -11.43
C GLY A 170 26.36 -7.87 -10.02
N PHE A 171 26.59 -9.16 -9.76
CA PHE A 171 27.07 -9.62 -8.46
C PHE A 171 28.55 -9.27 -8.22
N GLY A 172 28.80 -8.61 -7.09
CA GLY A 172 30.10 -8.00 -6.78
C GLY A 172 30.97 -8.79 -5.79
N HIS A 173 30.42 -9.80 -5.09
CA HIS A 173 31.21 -10.58 -4.14
C HIS A 173 30.89 -12.06 -3.99
N VAL A 174 31.83 -12.73 -3.33
CA VAL A 174 31.76 -14.15 -3.02
C VAL A 174 32.11 -14.39 -1.55
N ARG A 175 31.22 -15.09 -0.84
CA ARG A 175 31.53 -15.71 0.44
C ARG A 175 31.95 -17.14 0.23
N MET A 176 33.18 -17.49 0.63
CA MET A 176 33.68 -18.83 0.45
C MET A 176 33.42 -19.70 1.68
N HIS A 177 32.63 -20.72 1.45
CA HIS A 177 32.40 -21.81 2.38
C HIS A 177 33.59 -22.76 2.38
N ILE A 178 34.44 -22.67 3.41
CA ILE A 178 35.64 -23.50 3.54
C ILE A 178 35.74 -24.15 4.91
N GLY A 179 36.14 -25.42 4.96
CA GLY A 179 36.58 -26.02 6.21
C GLY A 179 36.42 -27.52 6.36
N ARG A 180 35.76 -28.27 5.46
CA ARG A 180 35.57 -29.73 5.62
C ARG A 180 36.90 -30.50 5.60
N LEU A 181 37.56 -30.59 6.76
CA LEU A 181 38.75 -31.42 6.98
C LEU A 181 38.44 -32.93 6.85
N ASP A 182 37.15 -33.31 6.85
CA ASP A 182 36.71 -34.69 7.11
C ASP A 182 36.70 -35.65 5.90
N LYS A 183 36.73 -35.19 4.64
CA LYS A 183 36.66 -36.15 3.53
C LYS A 183 37.96 -36.93 3.26
N SER A 184 39.08 -36.60 3.91
CA SER A 184 40.35 -37.32 3.73
C SER A 184 40.78 -38.21 4.91
N LYS A 185 40.15 -38.13 6.10
CA LYS A 185 40.54 -38.99 7.24
C LYS A 185 39.85 -40.36 7.29
N SER A 186 38.68 -40.54 6.64
CA SER A 186 38.00 -41.86 6.61
C SER A 186 38.66 -42.89 5.68
N LYS A 187 39.71 -42.50 4.93
CA LYS A 187 40.65 -43.42 4.30
C LYS A 187 42.04 -43.17 4.88
N GLN A 188 42.46 -44.02 5.81
CA GLN A 188 43.85 -44.12 6.25
C GLN A 188 44.77 -44.40 5.05
N GLN A 189 45.24 -43.36 4.36
CA GLN A 189 46.47 -43.33 3.58
C GLN A 189 46.76 -41.88 3.15
N ASP A 190 47.94 -41.40 3.51
CA ASP A 190 48.54 -40.08 3.27
C ASP A 190 47.97 -38.86 4.03
N GLN A 191 48.60 -38.66 5.19
CA GLN A 191 48.64 -37.40 5.92
C GLN A 191 49.71 -36.50 5.28
N THR A 192 49.43 -35.19 5.21
CA THR A 192 50.23 -34.08 4.64
C THR A 192 49.99 -33.83 3.14
N ASN A 193 49.42 -32.68 2.79
CA ASN A 193 49.10 -32.23 1.42
C ASN A 193 48.11 -33.13 0.64
N THR A 194 46.80 -32.94 0.81
CA THR A 194 45.89 -33.14 -0.34
C THR A 194 46.09 -31.92 -1.26
N PRO A 195 46.76 -32.04 -2.42
CA PRO A 195 47.04 -30.91 -3.31
C PRO A 195 45.76 -30.11 -3.63
N ASN A 196 44.61 -30.76 -3.67
CA ASN A 196 43.34 -30.21 -4.14
C ASN A 196 42.68 -29.12 -3.26
N TYR A 197 42.89 -29.06 -1.93
CA TYR A 197 42.19 -28.07 -1.07
C TYR A 197 42.72 -26.64 -1.26
N TYR A 198 44.01 -26.44 -1.04
CA TYR A 198 44.62 -25.13 -1.18
C TYR A 198 44.78 -24.72 -2.65
N GLU A 199 44.83 -25.67 -3.59
CA GLU A 199 44.78 -25.38 -5.02
C GLU A 199 43.41 -24.87 -5.46
N SER A 200 42.31 -25.47 -4.95
CA SER A 200 40.95 -24.95 -5.17
C SER A 200 40.81 -23.53 -4.61
N LEU A 201 41.27 -23.31 -3.38
CA LEU A 201 41.20 -22.00 -2.74
C LEU A 201 42.04 -20.95 -3.46
N ASP A 202 43.26 -21.30 -3.90
CA ASP A 202 44.09 -20.42 -4.73
C ASP A 202 43.38 -20.06 -6.03
N GLY A 203 42.75 -21.04 -6.68
CA GLY A 203 42.00 -20.85 -7.92
C GLY A 203 40.86 -19.85 -7.74
N TRP A 204 40.03 -20.01 -6.71
CA TRP A 204 38.97 -19.06 -6.41
C TRP A 204 39.49 -17.65 -6.11
N ILE A 205 40.46 -17.51 -5.18
CA ILE A 205 41.00 -16.20 -4.80
C ILE A 205 41.68 -15.52 -5.99
N GLU A 206 42.41 -16.27 -6.82
CA GLU A 206 43.07 -15.74 -8.01
C GLU A 206 42.05 -15.22 -9.02
N GLU A 207 41.02 -16.00 -9.36
CA GLU A 207 40.04 -15.59 -10.38
C GLU A 207 39.11 -14.48 -9.88
N ILE A 208 38.64 -14.53 -8.62
CA ILE A 208 37.85 -13.44 -8.01
C ILE A 208 38.65 -12.13 -8.03
N SER A 209 39.90 -12.16 -7.56
CA SER A 209 40.75 -10.96 -7.54
C SER A 209 41.06 -10.47 -8.95
N ARG A 210 41.33 -11.40 -9.88
CA ARG A 210 41.60 -11.09 -11.29
C ARG A 210 40.42 -10.38 -11.93
N HIS A 211 39.20 -10.77 -11.63
CA HIS A 211 38.02 -10.10 -12.17
C HIS A 211 37.49 -9.00 -11.24
N GLY A 212 38.26 -8.57 -10.25
CA GLY A 212 37.96 -7.37 -9.45
C GLY A 212 36.77 -7.52 -8.50
N LEU A 213 36.30 -8.74 -8.23
CA LEU A 213 35.25 -9.01 -7.25
C LEU A 213 35.84 -8.99 -5.84
N TYR A 214 34.95 -8.79 -4.86
CA TYR A 214 35.26 -8.90 -3.45
C TYR A 214 35.08 -10.33 -2.97
N CYS A 215 35.82 -10.71 -1.94
CA CYS A 215 35.53 -11.98 -1.28
C CYS A 215 35.89 -11.98 0.19
N HIS A 216 35.23 -12.86 0.92
CA HIS A 216 35.61 -13.14 2.29
C HIS A 216 35.64 -14.65 2.54
N ILE A 217 36.67 -15.06 3.29
CA ILE A 217 36.93 -16.45 3.63
C ILE A 217 36.79 -16.63 5.13
N GLY A 218 36.18 -17.72 5.56
CA GLY A 218 36.11 -18.09 6.97
C GLY A 218 35.99 -19.57 7.16
N ASN A 219 36.39 -20.06 8.33
CA ASN A 219 36.26 -21.48 8.64
C ASN A 219 34.80 -21.80 9.00
N LYS A 220 34.22 -22.84 8.40
CA LYS A 220 32.94 -23.39 8.85
C LYS A 220 33.13 -23.96 10.26
N GLY A 221 32.60 -23.33 11.30
CA GLY A 221 32.77 -23.78 12.69
C GLY A 221 32.33 -25.24 12.95
N ASN A 222 31.55 -25.84 12.03
CA ASN A 222 31.10 -27.23 12.06
C ASN A 222 32.10 -28.26 11.46
N SER A 223 33.22 -27.82 10.91
CA SER A 223 34.05 -28.64 10.04
C SER A 223 35.25 -29.30 10.73
N VAL A 224 35.56 -28.87 11.95
CA VAL A 224 36.37 -29.62 12.90
C VAL A 224 35.48 -30.71 13.47
N THR A 225 35.46 -31.88 12.83
CA THR A 225 34.59 -32.98 13.25
C THR A 225 35.18 -33.69 14.47
N GLU A 226 34.33 -34.36 15.24
CA GLU A 226 34.73 -35.26 16.34
C GLU A 226 35.77 -36.29 15.89
N GLY A 227 35.77 -36.65 14.60
CA GLY A 227 36.77 -37.53 13.99
C GLY A 227 38.15 -36.88 13.78
N VAL A 228 38.23 -35.55 13.61
CA VAL A 228 39.49 -34.81 13.45
C VAL A 228 40.20 -34.66 14.80
N LEU A 229 39.45 -34.30 15.85
CA LEU A 229 39.96 -34.11 17.20
C LEU A 229 39.97 -35.40 18.03
N GLY A 230 39.20 -36.42 17.62
CA GLY A 230 39.02 -37.68 18.36
C GLY A 230 38.18 -37.53 19.64
N ILE A 231 37.47 -36.41 19.81
CA ILE A 231 36.67 -36.08 20.99
C ILE A 231 35.36 -35.38 20.58
N ASP A 232 34.29 -35.73 21.29
CA ASP A 232 32.94 -35.17 21.15
C ASP A 232 32.93 -33.67 21.51
N HIS A 233 32.06 -32.88 20.87
CA HIS A 233 31.83 -31.47 21.19
C HIS A 233 31.23 -31.27 22.59
N ASP A 234 30.56 -32.29 23.14
CA ASP A 234 30.11 -32.34 24.54
C ASP A 234 31.26 -32.65 25.52
N ASN A 235 32.47 -32.95 25.03
CA ASN A 235 33.62 -33.25 25.88
C ASN A 235 34.18 -31.96 26.53
N PRO A 236 34.40 -31.92 27.85
CA PRO A 236 34.93 -30.73 28.53
C PRO A 236 36.34 -30.32 28.07
N ASN A 237 37.09 -31.20 27.40
CA ASN A 237 38.41 -30.88 26.82
C ASN A 237 38.34 -30.44 25.35
N PHE A 238 37.16 -30.45 24.70
CA PHE A 238 37.02 -30.09 23.29
C PHE A 238 37.67 -28.74 22.96
N LEU A 239 37.41 -27.74 23.80
CA LEU A 239 37.95 -26.38 23.65
C LEU A 239 39.49 -26.36 23.62
N GLN A 240 40.16 -27.20 24.42
CA GLN A 240 41.63 -27.25 24.50
C GLN A 240 42.28 -27.78 23.20
N HIS A 241 41.51 -28.49 22.38
CA HIS A 241 41.96 -29.02 21.10
C HIS A 241 41.47 -28.19 19.91
N PHE A 242 40.25 -27.66 19.98
CA PHE A 242 39.66 -26.86 18.92
C PHE A 242 40.39 -25.53 18.69
N LEU A 243 40.67 -24.75 19.74
CA LEU A 243 41.29 -23.42 19.59
C LEU A 243 42.68 -23.48 18.92
N PRO A 244 43.61 -24.36 19.33
CA PRO A 244 44.92 -24.44 18.67
C PRO A 244 44.85 -24.87 17.19
N GLU A 245 43.86 -25.69 16.81
CA GLU A 245 43.66 -26.09 15.42
C GLU A 245 43.17 -24.91 14.58
N MET A 246 42.23 -24.12 15.09
CA MET A 246 41.77 -22.88 14.43
C MET A 246 42.88 -21.84 14.31
N GLU A 247 43.69 -21.65 15.36
CA GLU A 247 44.86 -20.77 15.31
C GLU A 247 45.87 -21.23 14.26
N ALA A 248 46.18 -22.53 14.19
CA ALA A 248 47.10 -23.08 13.19
C ALA A 248 46.58 -22.90 11.76
N TRP A 249 45.27 -23.06 11.56
CA TRP A 249 44.64 -22.81 10.26
C TRP A 249 44.75 -21.34 9.87
N TRP A 250 44.45 -20.41 10.78
CA TRP A 250 44.58 -18.96 10.52
C TRP A 250 46.03 -18.56 10.24
N ILE A 251 47.02 -19.11 10.94
CA ILE A 251 48.45 -18.88 10.65
C ILE A 251 48.77 -19.28 9.20
N ALA A 252 48.28 -20.44 8.75
CA ALA A 252 48.52 -20.93 7.40
C ALA A 252 47.84 -20.06 6.33
N ILE A 253 46.59 -19.66 6.55
CA ILE A 253 45.82 -18.81 5.65
C ILE A 253 46.45 -17.42 5.52
N VAL A 254 46.80 -16.81 6.66
CA VAL A 254 47.38 -15.47 6.71
C VAL A 254 48.74 -15.43 6.02
N ASP A 255 49.63 -16.41 6.24
CA ASP A 255 50.92 -16.46 5.55
C ASP A 255 50.76 -16.71 4.03
N ARG A 256 49.79 -17.54 3.64
CA ARG A 256 49.51 -17.87 2.24
C ARG A 256 49.03 -16.66 1.43
N TYR A 257 48.14 -15.85 2.00
CA TYR A 257 47.51 -14.70 1.31
C TYR A 257 48.00 -13.33 1.79
N LYS A 258 49.15 -13.27 2.47
CA LYS A 258 49.70 -12.02 3.02
C LYS A 258 49.89 -10.87 2.02
N TYR A 259 49.97 -11.15 0.72
CA TYR A 259 50.08 -10.13 -0.31
C TYR A 259 48.89 -10.10 -1.28
N ALA A 260 47.84 -10.86 -1.00
CA ALA A 260 46.61 -10.85 -1.78
C ALA A 260 45.93 -9.47 -1.72
N SER A 261 45.10 -9.19 -2.72
CA SER A 261 44.31 -7.95 -2.85
C SER A 261 43.51 -7.68 -1.58
N HIS A 262 43.42 -6.43 -1.13
CA HIS A 262 42.59 -5.98 0.00
C HIS A 262 41.09 -6.16 -0.22
N ARG A 263 40.67 -6.55 -1.44
CA ARG A 263 39.31 -7.05 -1.71
C ARG A 263 39.02 -8.41 -1.06
N LEU A 264 40.06 -9.13 -0.62
CA LEU A 264 39.93 -10.31 0.24
C LEU A 264 39.84 -9.88 1.72
N SER A 265 38.80 -10.35 2.40
CA SER A 265 38.58 -10.14 3.84
C SER A 265 38.59 -11.47 4.61
N TYR A 266 38.92 -11.41 5.90
CA TYR A 266 38.97 -12.58 6.77
C TYR A 266 37.79 -12.61 7.73
N HIS A 267 36.96 -13.63 7.59
CA HIS A 267 35.81 -13.90 8.44
C HIS A 267 36.19 -14.93 9.49
N VAL A 268 36.34 -14.52 10.76
CA VAL A 268 37.00 -15.33 11.82
C VAL A 268 36.46 -16.77 11.90
N PHE A 269 35.15 -16.93 11.78
CA PHE A 269 34.48 -18.18 11.43
C PHE A 269 33.19 -17.82 10.69
N LEU A 270 32.65 -18.74 9.90
CA LEU A 270 31.45 -18.46 9.10
C LEU A 270 30.16 -18.44 9.92
N GLU A 271 30.07 -19.30 10.93
CA GLU A 271 28.95 -19.42 11.87
C GLU A 271 29.44 -20.14 13.14
N THR A 272 28.81 -19.88 14.29
CA THR A 272 29.11 -20.64 15.52
C THR A 272 28.59 -22.09 15.46
N GLY A 273 27.64 -22.42 14.59
CA GLY A 273 27.23 -23.80 14.24
C GLY A 273 27.31 -24.84 15.36
N LYS A 274 28.18 -25.86 15.22
CA LYS A 274 28.38 -26.90 16.26
C LYS A 274 29.16 -26.44 17.49
N VAL A 275 29.85 -25.31 17.41
CA VAL A 275 30.54 -24.68 18.55
C VAL A 275 29.66 -23.64 19.25
N ASN A 276 28.35 -23.65 18.99
CA ASN A 276 27.39 -22.73 19.59
C ASN A 276 27.31 -22.87 21.11
N SER A 277 27.53 -24.07 21.65
CA SER A 277 27.66 -24.28 23.10
C SER A 277 28.88 -23.58 23.71
N LEU A 278 29.92 -23.28 22.92
CA LEU A 278 31.16 -22.68 23.39
C LEU A 278 31.12 -21.15 23.32
N PHE A 279 30.63 -20.63 22.19
CA PHE A 279 30.65 -19.19 21.84
C PHE A 279 29.26 -18.56 21.72
N GLY A 280 28.22 -19.37 21.59
CA GLY A 280 26.89 -18.91 21.20
C GLY A 280 25.85 -18.90 22.32
N THR A 281 26.23 -19.20 23.56
CA THR A 281 25.33 -19.00 24.72
C THR A 281 25.46 -17.58 25.26
N LYS A 282 24.41 -17.04 25.91
CA LYS A 282 24.42 -15.74 26.60
C LYS A 282 25.19 -15.77 27.94
N ASP A 283 25.91 -16.86 28.23
CA ASP A 283 26.73 -16.98 29.43
C ASP A 283 27.95 -16.04 29.33
N PRO A 284 28.23 -15.19 30.36
CA PRO A 284 29.36 -14.27 30.33
C PRO A 284 30.70 -14.95 30.02
N GLN A 285 30.92 -16.20 30.43
CA GLN A 285 32.16 -16.90 30.10
C GLN A 285 32.23 -17.29 28.62
N ALA A 286 31.11 -17.56 27.95
CA ALA A 286 31.07 -17.81 26.52
C ALA A 286 31.38 -16.55 25.72
N ILE A 287 30.81 -15.41 26.14
CA ILE A 287 31.08 -14.09 25.57
C ILE A 287 32.57 -13.74 25.75
N ASP A 288 33.12 -13.92 26.95
CA ASP A 288 34.55 -13.72 27.21
C ASP A 288 35.43 -14.64 26.35
N ARG A 289 35.06 -15.92 26.20
CA ARG A 289 35.80 -16.86 25.34
C ARG A 289 35.80 -16.42 23.89
N LEU A 290 34.66 -15.95 23.38
CA LEU A 290 34.52 -15.48 22.00
C LEU A 290 35.40 -14.26 21.74
N ASN A 291 35.28 -13.23 22.59
CA ASN A 291 36.06 -12.01 22.47
C ASN A 291 37.58 -12.26 22.65
N ASN A 292 37.97 -13.18 23.54
CA ASN A 292 39.37 -13.61 23.64
C ASN A 292 39.85 -14.29 22.35
N HIS A 293 39.02 -15.11 21.72
CA HIS A 293 39.37 -15.73 20.44
C HIS A 293 39.53 -14.67 19.33
N TYR A 294 38.66 -13.66 19.27
CA TYR A 294 38.82 -12.52 18.36
C TYR A 294 40.13 -11.78 18.57
N GLN A 295 40.52 -11.55 19.82
CA GLN A 295 41.79 -10.93 20.12
C GLN A 295 42.98 -11.78 19.65
N VAL A 296 42.91 -13.11 19.78
CA VAL A 296 43.95 -14.03 19.31
C VAL A 296 44.06 -14.04 17.78
N ILE A 297 42.95 -14.21 17.06
CA ILE A 297 42.97 -14.24 15.60
C ILE A 297 43.39 -12.88 15.03
N CYS A 298 42.91 -11.78 15.60
CA CYS A 298 43.36 -10.43 15.24
C CYS A 298 44.87 -10.27 15.44
N ASN A 299 45.44 -10.79 16.53
CA ASN A 299 46.89 -10.77 16.73
C ASN A 299 47.65 -11.56 15.65
N ILE A 300 47.13 -12.71 15.22
CA ILE A 300 47.72 -13.51 14.13
C ILE A 300 47.69 -12.72 12.83
N VAL A 301 46.53 -12.16 12.46
CA VAL A 301 46.37 -11.39 11.22
C VAL A 301 47.26 -10.15 11.24
N ARG A 302 47.20 -9.33 12.30
CA ARG A 302 47.92 -8.05 12.41
C ARG A 302 49.44 -8.20 12.52
N GLN A 303 49.96 -9.37 12.88
CA GLN A 303 51.40 -9.65 12.81
C GLN A 303 51.92 -9.70 11.36
N VAL A 304 51.04 -10.00 10.40
CA VAL A 304 51.39 -10.19 8.99
C VAL A 304 50.83 -9.07 8.12
N ASP A 305 49.59 -8.67 8.38
CA ASP A 305 48.84 -7.69 7.60
C ASP A 305 48.10 -6.70 8.53
N PRO A 306 48.65 -5.48 8.72
CA PRO A 306 48.04 -4.47 9.59
C PRO A 306 46.74 -3.87 9.04
N THR A 307 46.42 -4.08 7.76
CA THR A 307 45.36 -3.37 7.03
C THR A 307 44.32 -4.28 6.37
N ARG A 308 44.38 -5.60 6.58
CA ARG A 308 43.34 -6.56 6.18
C ARG A 308 42.02 -6.29 6.90
N ASN A 309 40.90 -6.27 6.19
CA ASN A 309 39.59 -6.28 6.82
C ASN A 309 39.30 -7.62 7.50
N ILE A 310 38.89 -7.56 8.77
CA ILE A 310 38.50 -8.73 9.57
C ILE A 310 37.03 -8.60 9.95
N ILE A 311 36.24 -9.62 9.64
CA ILE A 311 34.81 -9.73 9.97
C ILE A 311 34.70 -10.52 11.27
N PHE A 312 34.16 -9.87 12.31
CA PHE A 312 33.94 -10.46 13.63
C PHE A 312 32.44 -10.72 13.82
N PRO A 313 31.96 -11.97 13.65
CA PRO A 313 30.54 -12.28 13.76
C PRO A 313 30.01 -12.21 15.20
N PRO A 314 28.72 -11.98 15.45
CA PRO A 314 28.15 -12.17 16.79
C PRO A 314 27.94 -13.65 17.12
N GLY A 315 27.77 -13.98 18.40
CA GLY A 315 27.46 -15.34 18.85
C GLY A 315 26.04 -15.78 18.45
N SER A 316 25.72 -17.08 18.62
CA SER A 316 24.40 -17.65 18.30
C SER A 316 24.04 -17.62 16.81
N ILE A 317 24.93 -18.17 15.96
CA ILE A 317 24.71 -18.25 14.51
C ILE A 317 24.55 -16.84 13.92
N ASN A 318 25.49 -15.96 14.29
CA ASN A 318 25.57 -14.58 13.84
C ASN A 318 24.23 -13.85 14.07
N ASN A 319 23.76 -13.89 15.33
CA ASN A 319 22.53 -13.22 15.77
C ASN A 319 22.73 -11.70 15.86
N PRO A 320 21.99 -10.87 15.10
CA PRO A 320 22.14 -9.41 15.15
C PRO A 320 21.82 -8.82 16.53
N GLU A 321 20.91 -9.41 17.31
CA GLU A 321 20.61 -8.98 18.70
C GLU A 321 21.82 -9.07 19.66
N ARG A 322 22.90 -9.71 19.22
CA ARG A 322 24.11 -9.95 20.03
C ARG A 322 25.33 -9.18 19.52
N LEU A 323 25.13 -8.25 18.59
CA LEU A 323 26.20 -7.40 18.08
C LEU A 323 26.86 -6.57 19.21
N ASP A 324 26.09 -6.14 20.21
CA ASP A 324 26.60 -5.39 21.38
C ASP A 324 27.51 -6.21 22.30
N GLU A 325 27.52 -7.54 22.18
CA GLU A 325 28.40 -8.40 22.96
C GLU A 325 29.82 -8.47 22.39
N ILE A 326 30.03 -7.95 21.18
CA ILE A 326 31.33 -7.95 20.51
C ILE A 326 32.22 -6.85 21.10
N ILE A 327 33.36 -7.27 21.65
CA ILE A 327 34.44 -6.38 22.05
C ILE A 327 35.52 -6.47 20.98
N PHE A 328 35.55 -5.48 20.08
CA PHE A 328 36.54 -5.44 19.02
C PHE A 328 37.97 -5.43 19.59
N PRO A 329 38.88 -6.26 19.04
CA PRO A 329 40.26 -6.32 19.49
C PRO A 329 40.95 -4.95 19.50
N SER A 330 41.68 -4.64 20.56
CA SER A 330 42.34 -3.33 20.74
C SER A 330 43.34 -2.95 19.64
N ASN A 331 43.85 -3.94 18.90
CA ASN A 331 44.77 -3.79 17.78
C ASN A 331 44.11 -4.02 16.40
N ALA A 332 42.78 -4.08 16.33
CA ALA A 332 42.06 -4.23 15.06
C ALA A 332 42.32 -3.06 14.09
N GLY A 333 42.69 -1.88 14.61
CA GLY A 333 42.91 -0.67 13.81
C GLY A 333 41.58 -0.14 13.28
N GLU A 334 41.55 0.31 12.03
CA GLU A 334 40.34 0.79 11.35
C GLU A 334 39.75 -0.26 10.39
N TYR A 335 40.32 -1.46 10.33
CA TYR A 335 40.03 -2.47 9.30
C TYR A 335 39.24 -3.64 9.88
N TYR A 336 38.06 -3.36 10.41
CA TYR A 336 37.14 -4.34 10.96
C TYR A 336 35.69 -4.00 10.63
N LEU A 337 34.87 -5.04 10.58
CA LEU A 337 33.43 -4.97 10.41
C LEU A 337 32.79 -6.20 11.08
N SER A 338 31.47 -6.26 11.10
CA SER A 338 30.72 -7.40 11.63
C SER A 338 29.76 -7.95 10.56
N ASP A 339 29.02 -9.01 10.90
CA ASP A 339 28.01 -9.61 10.04
C ASP A 339 26.79 -10.07 10.85
N PHE A 340 25.77 -10.52 10.14
CA PHE A 340 24.66 -11.30 10.72
C PHE A 340 23.98 -12.16 9.65
N HIS A 341 23.24 -13.17 10.08
CA HIS A 341 22.36 -13.96 9.19
C HIS A 341 21.28 -14.79 9.89
N LYS A 342 21.20 -14.77 11.22
CA LYS A 342 20.18 -15.55 11.95
C LYS A 342 18.78 -15.11 11.54
N GLY A 343 17.88 -16.07 11.31
CA GLY A 343 16.55 -15.84 10.75
C GLY A 343 16.53 -15.99 9.22
N PHE A 344 17.55 -15.49 8.53
CA PHE A 344 17.53 -15.37 7.06
C PHE A 344 18.13 -16.56 6.30
N ALA A 345 19.16 -17.19 6.85
CA ALA A 345 19.81 -18.34 6.22
C ALA A 345 18.88 -19.57 6.08
N GLY A 346 17.76 -19.58 6.81
CA GLY A 346 16.79 -20.66 6.83
C GLY A 346 15.94 -20.74 5.56
N GLY A 347 15.41 -19.62 5.08
CA GLY A 347 14.47 -19.55 3.97
C GLY A 347 13.07 -19.08 4.39
N GLY A 348 12.57 -19.52 5.55
CA GLY A 348 11.29 -19.06 6.10
C GLY A 348 11.47 -17.79 6.91
N TRP A 349 11.71 -16.68 6.21
CA TRP A 349 11.72 -15.34 6.77
C TRP A 349 10.77 -14.52 5.93
N HIS A 350 9.95 -13.73 6.59
CA HIS A 350 8.87 -12.97 5.96
C HIS A 350 8.81 -11.55 6.57
N PRO A 351 8.74 -10.48 5.77
CA PRO A 351 8.82 -9.10 6.28
C PRO A 351 7.75 -8.70 7.30
N TYR A 352 6.60 -9.35 7.23
CA TYR A 352 5.48 -9.14 8.15
C TYR A 352 5.65 -9.88 9.50
N GLU A 353 6.66 -10.73 9.65
CA GLU A 353 6.94 -11.39 10.93
C GLU A 353 7.73 -10.50 11.89
N GLU A 354 7.34 -10.51 13.15
CA GLU A 354 8.07 -9.80 14.23
C GLU A 354 9.53 -10.26 14.31
N THR A 355 9.80 -11.56 14.08
CA THR A 355 11.17 -12.08 14.12
C THR A 355 12.04 -11.49 13.01
N TYR A 356 11.49 -11.23 11.83
CA TYR A 356 12.18 -10.52 10.76
C TYR A 356 12.50 -9.08 11.19
N ASN A 357 11.48 -8.35 11.64
CA ASN A 357 11.59 -6.93 12.01
C ASN A 357 12.59 -6.73 13.16
N THR A 358 12.52 -7.59 14.18
CA THR A 358 13.45 -7.60 15.31
C THR A 358 14.90 -7.75 14.84
N MET A 359 15.17 -8.67 13.91
CA MET A 359 16.53 -8.96 13.46
C MET A 359 17.09 -7.83 12.59
N ILE A 360 16.28 -7.26 11.68
CA ILE A 360 16.67 -6.11 10.87
C ILE A 360 16.90 -4.89 11.75
N ASN A 361 15.96 -4.55 12.63
CA ASN A 361 16.04 -3.38 13.49
C ASN A 361 17.25 -3.45 14.43
N ALA A 362 17.54 -4.63 14.99
CA ALA A 362 18.74 -4.84 15.79
C ALA A 362 20.02 -4.56 15.00
N ALA A 363 20.11 -5.05 13.76
CA ALA A 363 21.28 -4.83 12.90
C ALA A 363 21.45 -3.36 12.49
N VAL A 364 20.38 -2.73 12.01
CA VAL A 364 20.38 -1.35 11.52
C VAL A 364 20.64 -0.37 12.66
N SER A 365 19.97 -0.54 13.80
CA SER A 365 20.17 0.31 14.98
C SER A 365 21.61 0.21 15.48
N TRP A 366 22.13 -1.02 15.62
CA TRP A 366 23.51 -1.22 16.04
C TRP A 366 24.52 -0.59 15.07
N MET A 367 24.31 -0.72 13.75
CA MET A 367 25.18 -0.09 12.74
C MET A 367 25.16 1.43 12.90
N ASN A 368 23.97 2.01 13.07
CA ASN A 368 23.76 3.44 13.23
C ASN A 368 24.42 3.97 14.52
N GLU A 369 24.41 3.21 15.60
CA GLU A 369 25.02 3.60 16.88
C GLU A 369 26.54 3.40 16.89
N SER A 370 27.00 2.21 16.52
CA SER A 370 28.41 1.82 16.58
C SER A 370 29.26 2.46 15.48
N LYS A 371 28.63 2.87 14.37
CA LYS A 371 29.29 3.33 13.14
C LYS A 371 30.21 2.27 12.51
N VAL A 372 29.94 0.99 12.77
CA VAL A 372 30.67 -0.15 12.21
C VAL A 372 29.85 -0.76 11.06
N PRO A 373 30.43 -0.94 9.85
CA PRO A 373 29.72 -1.59 8.75
C PRO A 373 29.31 -3.04 9.03
N LEU A 374 28.24 -3.48 8.37
CA LEU A 374 27.75 -4.86 8.41
C LEU A 374 27.68 -5.50 7.02
N ILE A 375 27.65 -6.83 7.00
CA ILE A 375 27.30 -7.66 5.86
C ILE A 375 26.21 -8.64 6.30
N MET A 376 25.17 -8.85 5.50
CA MET A 376 24.24 -9.97 5.71
C MET A 376 24.86 -11.20 5.05
N SER A 377 25.52 -12.04 5.85
CA SER A 377 26.48 -13.02 5.30
C SER A 377 25.85 -14.31 4.80
N ALA A 378 24.56 -14.52 5.01
CA ALA A 378 23.80 -15.61 4.43
C ALA A 378 22.30 -15.29 4.40
N VAL A 379 21.70 -15.36 3.22
CA VAL A 379 20.24 -15.29 3.03
C VAL A 379 19.84 -16.38 2.07
N ASN A 380 18.81 -17.13 2.42
CA ASN A 380 18.21 -18.05 1.46
C ASN A 380 17.08 -17.34 0.73
N ALA A 381 17.25 -17.08 -0.57
CA ALA A 381 16.23 -16.45 -1.41
C ALA A 381 15.06 -17.39 -1.75
N LYS A 382 15.17 -18.68 -1.42
CA LYS A 382 14.09 -19.65 -1.54
C LYS A 382 13.54 -20.01 -0.16
N ASP A 383 12.23 -20.22 -0.07
CA ASP A 383 11.63 -20.87 1.08
C ASP A 383 11.97 -22.39 1.15
N ARG A 384 11.91 -22.96 2.36
CA ARG A 384 12.01 -24.40 2.60
C ARG A 384 10.74 -25.16 2.23
N VAL A 385 9.59 -24.50 2.28
CA VAL A 385 8.33 -25.03 1.79
C VAL A 385 8.07 -24.53 0.36
N ASP A 386 7.13 -25.16 -0.34
CA ASP A 386 6.65 -24.58 -1.59
C ASP A 386 5.97 -23.25 -1.22
N TYR A 387 6.46 -22.14 -1.77
CA TYR A 387 6.02 -20.78 -1.42
C TYR A 387 5.91 -19.97 -2.72
N PRO A 388 4.86 -19.17 -2.91
CA PRO A 388 4.63 -18.47 -4.16
C PRO A 388 5.82 -17.60 -4.57
N THR A 389 6.27 -17.75 -5.81
CA THR A 389 7.45 -17.04 -6.30
C THR A 389 7.27 -15.52 -6.30
N VAL A 390 6.04 -15.04 -6.58
CA VAL A 390 5.71 -13.63 -6.63
C VAL A 390 5.88 -12.97 -5.26
N LEU A 391 5.24 -13.53 -4.22
CA LEU A 391 5.45 -13.13 -2.84
C LEU A 391 6.94 -13.06 -2.52
N ARG A 392 7.67 -14.14 -2.85
CA ARG A 392 9.08 -14.21 -2.51
C ARG A 392 9.92 -13.11 -3.17
N ILE A 393 9.56 -12.67 -4.37
CA ILE A 393 10.23 -11.53 -5.02
C ILE A 393 10.02 -10.27 -4.21
N GLU A 394 8.80 -9.98 -3.79
CA GLU A 394 8.47 -8.80 -2.99
C GLU A 394 9.14 -8.81 -1.62
N GLU A 395 9.20 -9.98 -0.98
CA GLU A 395 9.93 -10.11 0.27
C GLU A 395 11.43 -9.83 0.10
N ILE A 396 12.02 -10.24 -1.02
CA ILE A 396 13.42 -9.92 -1.32
C ILE A 396 13.57 -8.42 -1.62
N LYS A 397 12.63 -7.77 -2.32
CA LYS A 397 12.62 -6.31 -2.52
C LYS A 397 12.54 -5.58 -1.19
N GLN A 398 11.57 -5.95 -0.34
CA GLN A 398 11.40 -5.36 0.98
C GLN A 398 12.65 -5.57 1.84
N LEU A 399 13.25 -6.76 1.80
CA LEU A 399 14.53 -7.01 2.46
C LEU A 399 15.63 -6.08 1.95
N MET A 400 15.74 -5.89 0.65
CA MET A 400 16.73 -5.00 0.03
C MET A 400 16.52 -3.54 0.46
N GLU A 401 15.28 -3.07 0.58
CA GLU A 401 14.96 -1.74 1.10
C GLU A 401 15.28 -1.61 2.58
N ASP A 402 14.85 -2.58 3.38
CA ASP A 402 14.97 -2.58 4.83
C ASP A 402 16.42 -2.57 5.29
N VAL A 403 17.28 -3.40 4.66
CA VAL A 403 18.70 -3.43 5.01
C VAL A 403 19.43 -2.14 4.61
N ASN A 404 18.87 -1.36 3.69
CA ASN A 404 19.43 -0.08 3.23
C ASN A 404 18.94 1.14 4.04
N LYS A 405 18.09 0.95 5.06
CA LYS A 405 17.70 2.01 6.01
C LYS A 405 18.84 2.47 6.94
N GLY A 406 19.96 1.74 6.97
CA GLY A 406 21.14 2.07 7.77
C GLY A 406 22.01 3.20 7.20
N ILE A 407 22.95 3.72 8.01
CA ILE A 407 23.91 4.76 7.59
C ILE A 407 24.93 4.29 6.53
N TYR A 408 25.08 2.98 6.36
CA TYR A 408 25.94 2.35 5.35
C TYR A 408 25.11 1.31 4.60
N PRO A 409 25.41 1.04 3.32
CA PRO A 409 24.79 -0.06 2.62
C PRO A 409 25.15 -1.38 3.29
N LEU A 410 24.25 -2.34 3.15
CA LEU A 410 24.35 -3.64 3.79
C LEU A 410 24.36 -4.74 2.72
N PRO A 411 25.55 -5.11 2.23
CA PRO A 411 25.70 -6.15 1.21
C PRO A 411 25.09 -7.49 1.64
N ILE A 412 24.32 -8.11 0.73
CA ILE A 412 23.68 -9.40 0.98
C ILE A 412 24.43 -10.53 0.28
N THR A 413 24.64 -11.63 1.01
CA THR A 413 25.23 -12.85 0.46
C THR A 413 24.19 -13.97 0.39
N PHE A 414 23.82 -14.39 -0.80
CA PHE A 414 22.78 -15.40 -1.01
C PHE A 414 23.29 -16.85 -1.05
N LEU A 415 22.47 -17.77 -0.52
CA LEU A 415 22.62 -19.23 -0.56
C LEU A 415 21.93 -19.81 -1.80
N THR A 416 22.47 -20.79 -2.50
CA THR A 416 23.90 -20.93 -2.87
C THR A 416 24.03 -20.76 -4.39
N LEU A 417 25.18 -20.34 -4.91
CA LEU A 417 25.36 -20.09 -6.35
C LEU A 417 24.88 -21.26 -7.24
N ASN A 418 25.10 -22.50 -6.81
CA ASN A 418 24.73 -23.71 -7.57
C ASN A 418 23.22 -23.92 -7.74
N GLU A 419 22.42 -23.18 -6.99
CA GLU A 419 20.96 -23.17 -7.13
C GLU A 419 20.52 -22.42 -8.38
N TYR A 420 21.26 -21.36 -8.72
CA TYR A 420 20.96 -20.42 -9.80
C TYR A 420 21.87 -20.59 -11.03
N TYR A 421 23.09 -21.11 -10.84
CA TYR A 421 24.09 -21.24 -11.88
C TYR A 421 24.60 -22.67 -12.05
N ASN A 422 24.61 -23.15 -13.29
CA ASN A 422 25.19 -24.43 -13.67
C ASN A 422 26.68 -24.26 -13.97
N GLN A 423 27.51 -24.66 -13.00
CA GLN A 423 28.97 -24.56 -13.14
C GLN A 423 29.56 -25.44 -14.24
N ILE A 424 28.88 -26.51 -14.68
CA ILE A 424 29.41 -27.42 -15.71
C ILE A 424 29.19 -26.85 -17.11
N ASP A 425 27.99 -26.32 -17.35
CA ASP A 425 27.57 -25.82 -18.65
C ASP A 425 27.85 -24.31 -18.82
N HIS A 426 28.28 -23.63 -17.75
CA HIS A 426 28.61 -22.21 -17.69
C HIS A 426 27.42 -21.31 -18.06
N GLU A 427 26.26 -21.58 -17.47
CA GLU A 427 25.02 -20.85 -17.73
C GLU A 427 24.17 -20.70 -16.46
N TRP A 428 23.39 -19.62 -16.38
CA TRP A 428 22.30 -19.48 -15.40
C TRP A 428 21.18 -20.47 -15.75
N TYR A 429 20.49 -21.02 -14.75
CA TYR A 429 19.34 -21.89 -15.04
C TYR A 429 18.22 -21.07 -15.68
N ASN A 430 17.70 -21.56 -16.79
CA ASN A 430 16.55 -20.96 -17.49
C ASN A 430 15.20 -21.35 -16.87
N ASP A 431 15.19 -21.75 -15.60
CA ASP A 431 13.98 -22.02 -14.85
C ASP A 431 13.37 -20.69 -14.41
N TYR A 432 12.09 -20.49 -14.70
CA TYR A 432 11.40 -19.23 -14.50
C TYR A 432 11.57 -18.71 -13.06
N GLU A 433 11.23 -19.53 -12.05
CA GLU A 433 11.27 -19.11 -10.65
C GLU A 433 12.67 -18.71 -10.18
N LYS A 434 13.69 -19.43 -10.67
CA LYS A 434 15.08 -19.12 -10.31
C LYS A 434 15.54 -17.83 -10.97
N ARG A 435 15.13 -17.60 -12.20
CA ARG A 435 15.54 -16.42 -12.95
C ARG A 435 14.98 -15.17 -12.30
N VAL A 436 13.68 -15.14 -12.02
CA VAL A 436 13.01 -13.95 -11.45
C VAL A 436 13.53 -13.62 -10.04
N ARG A 437 13.83 -14.65 -9.22
CA ARG A 437 14.53 -14.46 -7.94
C ARG A 437 15.95 -13.91 -8.13
N LEU A 438 16.67 -14.41 -9.14
CA LEU A 438 18.03 -13.98 -9.43
C LEU A 438 18.09 -12.50 -9.86
N GLU A 439 17.10 -12.04 -10.62
CA GLU A 439 16.93 -10.64 -11.01
C GLU A 439 16.78 -9.74 -9.78
N VAL A 440 15.80 -10.02 -8.91
CA VAL A 440 15.57 -9.20 -7.70
C VAL A 440 16.74 -9.27 -6.70
N MET A 441 17.45 -10.39 -6.61
CA MET A 441 18.65 -10.52 -5.77
C MET A 441 19.79 -9.60 -6.23
N ASN A 442 19.79 -9.17 -7.48
CA ASN A 442 20.75 -8.21 -8.01
C ASN A 442 20.42 -6.75 -7.63
N GLY A 443 19.23 -6.50 -7.09
CA GLY A 443 18.72 -5.17 -6.78
C GLY A 443 18.19 -4.48 -8.04
N GLU A 444 19.00 -3.63 -8.66
CA GLU A 444 18.60 -2.77 -9.79
C GLU A 444 19.20 -3.18 -11.15
N GLY A 445 19.88 -4.32 -11.22
CA GLY A 445 20.51 -4.79 -12.45
C GLY A 445 19.74 -5.95 -13.07
N SER A 446 19.50 -5.89 -14.37
CA SER A 446 19.02 -7.05 -15.11
C SER A 446 20.15 -8.09 -15.29
N VAL A 447 19.88 -9.32 -14.90
CA VAL A 447 20.72 -10.52 -15.04
C VAL A 447 20.51 -11.14 -16.42
N ASP A 448 19.34 -10.97 -17.03
CA ASP A 448 19.13 -11.18 -18.46
C ASP A 448 19.27 -9.89 -19.26
N ALA A 449 20.38 -9.75 -19.99
CA ALA A 449 20.57 -8.64 -20.93
C ALA A 449 19.46 -8.51 -22.02
N ASN A 450 18.56 -9.49 -22.13
CA ASN A 450 17.36 -9.44 -22.95
C ASN A 450 16.08 -9.11 -22.16
N ASP A 451 16.13 -8.48 -20.99
CA ASP A 451 14.99 -7.88 -20.28
C ASP A 451 15.32 -6.39 -20.14
N THR A 452 14.72 -5.55 -21.00
CA THR A 452 15.21 -4.16 -21.20
C THR A 452 14.57 -3.16 -20.25
N ASP A 453 13.33 -3.41 -19.84
CA ASP A 453 12.56 -2.59 -18.90
C ASP A 453 12.63 -3.09 -17.46
N GLY A 454 13.12 -4.30 -17.22
CA GLY A 454 13.42 -4.82 -15.90
C GLY A 454 12.19 -5.31 -15.15
N ASP A 455 11.15 -5.73 -15.87
CA ASP A 455 9.91 -6.25 -15.30
C ASP A 455 10.02 -7.75 -14.93
N PHE A 456 11.15 -8.40 -15.24
CA PHE A 456 11.46 -9.82 -15.07
C PHE A 456 10.96 -10.77 -16.17
N LEU A 457 10.41 -10.23 -17.26
CA LEU A 457 10.16 -10.95 -18.50
C LEU A 457 11.29 -10.70 -19.50
N SER A 458 11.78 -11.74 -20.17
CA SER A 458 12.68 -11.49 -21.32
C SER A 458 11.88 -10.87 -22.46
N ASN A 459 12.49 -9.94 -23.19
CA ASN A 459 12.07 -9.43 -24.49
C ASN A 459 11.56 -10.53 -25.44
N ASP A 460 12.21 -11.72 -25.44
CA ASP A 460 11.75 -12.86 -26.25
C ASP A 460 10.42 -13.44 -25.76
N TYR A 461 10.22 -13.57 -24.44
CA TYR A 461 8.95 -13.96 -23.84
C TYR A 461 7.89 -12.92 -24.12
N GLU A 462 8.21 -11.65 -23.91
CA GLU A 462 7.32 -10.52 -24.14
C GLU A 462 6.82 -10.45 -25.58
N ILE A 463 7.75 -10.49 -26.55
CA ILE A 463 7.40 -10.40 -27.95
C ILE A 463 6.67 -11.66 -28.46
N THR A 464 7.01 -12.85 -27.96
CA THR A 464 6.57 -14.12 -28.57
C THR A 464 5.49 -14.88 -27.81
N ILE A 465 5.32 -14.61 -26.51
CA ILE A 465 4.42 -15.34 -25.62
C ILE A 465 3.34 -14.39 -25.08
N SER A 466 3.68 -13.36 -24.30
CA SER A 466 2.68 -12.45 -23.68
C SER A 466 2.15 -11.39 -24.64
N GLY A 467 2.95 -10.98 -25.63
CA GLY A 467 2.60 -9.92 -26.59
C GLY A 467 2.84 -8.49 -26.08
N THR A 468 3.59 -8.33 -25.00
CA THR A 468 3.90 -7.08 -24.30
C THR A 468 5.03 -6.28 -24.98
N ASP A 469 5.19 -5.00 -24.62
CA ASP A 469 6.22 -4.08 -25.09
C ASP A 469 7.48 -4.21 -24.23
N PRO A 470 8.59 -4.77 -24.75
CA PRO A 470 9.81 -5.09 -24.01
C PRO A 470 10.66 -3.89 -23.56
N HIS A 471 10.05 -2.71 -23.54
CA HIS A 471 10.62 -1.43 -23.15
C HIS A 471 9.67 -0.68 -22.21
N ASN A 472 8.62 -1.33 -21.73
CA ASN A 472 7.61 -0.79 -20.87
C ASN A 472 7.14 -1.89 -19.90
N PRO A 473 7.49 -1.83 -18.60
CA PRO A 473 7.27 -2.93 -17.64
C PRO A 473 5.79 -3.17 -17.26
N ASP A 474 4.87 -2.48 -17.94
CA ASP A 474 3.41 -2.44 -17.77
C ASP A 474 2.85 -1.91 -19.10
N SER A 475 2.58 -2.84 -20.02
CA SER A 475 2.38 -2.58 -21.43
C SER A 475 1.09 -1.84 -21.76
N ASP A 476 0.03 -2.08 -20.99
CA ASP A 476 -1.26 -1.42 -21.15
C ASP A 476 -1.48 -0.23 -20.21
N ARG A 477 -0.57 -0.05 -19.23
CA ARG A 477 -0.49 1.09 -18.31
C ARG A 477 -1.58 1.09 -17.27
N ASP A 478 -1.94 -0.10 -16.82
CA ASP A 478 -2.90 -0.27 -15.76
C ASP A 478 -2.25 -0.30 -14.37
N ASN A 479 -0.92 -0.25 -14.29
CA ASN A 479 -0.06 -0.29 -13.10
C ASN A 479 0.10 -1.68 -12.45
N ILE A 480 -0.34 -2.74 -13.11
CA ILE A 480 0.12 -4.11 -12.85
C ILE A 480 1.30 -4.37 -13.78
N SER A 481 2.39 -4.97 -13.28
CA SER A 481 3.54 -5.24 -14.14
C SER A 481 3.22 -6.40 -15.07
N ASP A 482 3.68 -6.35 -16.32
CA ASP A 482 3.45 -7.38 -17.33
C ASP A 482 3.81 -8.79 -16.83
N PHE A 483 4.85 -8.88 -15.99
CA PHE A 483 5.27 -10.07 -15.26
C PHE A 483 4.21 -10.70 -14.35
N ALA A 484 3.52 -9.89 -13.55
CA ALA A 484 2.55 -10.36 -12.56
C ALA A 484 1.31 -10.90 -13.29
N GLU A 485 0.88 -10.20 -14.33
CA GLU A 485 -0.25 -10.60 -15.14
C GLU A 485 0.06 -11.84 -15.99
N SER A 486 1.29 -11.94 -16.52
CA SER A 486 1.73 -13.12 -17.27
C SER A 486 1.80 -14.41 -16.43
N LEU A 487 1.72 -14.31 -15.10
CA LEU A 487 1.70 -15.45 -14.18
C LEU A 487 0.30 -15.99 -13.90
N LEU A 488 -0.73 -15.21 -14.22
CA LEU A 488 -2.11 -15.47 -13.86
C LEU A 488 -2.91 -15.64 -15.14
N ASP A 489 -3.59 -16.78 -15.29
CA ASP A 489 -4.31 -17.09 -16.54
C ASP A 489 -5.51 -16.13 -16.77
N GLU A 490 -5.92 -15.40 -15.73
CA GLU A 490 -7.07 -14.49 -15.66
C GLU A 490 -6.73 -13.02 -15.92
N LEU A 491 -5.48 -12.61 -15.68
CA LEU A 491 -5.00 -11.28 -16.04
C LEU A 491 -4.39 -11.32 -17.45
N ASN A 492 -4.39 -10.17 -18.10
CA ASN A 492 -3.84 -10.02 -19.43
C ASN A 492 -3.04 -8.72 -19.47
N PRO A 493 -1.70 -8.81 -19.67
CA PRO A 493 -0.79 -7.65 -19.70
C PRO A 493 -0.97 -6.72 -20.90
N ASN A 494 -2.12 -6.79 -21.56
CA ASN A 494 -2.52 -5.93 -22.66
C ASN A 494 -3.99 -5.48 -22.53
N ASP A 495 -4.66 -5.77 -21.41
CA ASP A 495 -6.01 -5.33 -21.10
C ASP A 495 -6.03 -4.33 -19.93
N PRO A 496 -6.06 -3.01 -20.20
CA PRO A 496 -5.95 -1.99 -19.17
C PRO A 496 -7.18 -1.88 -18.24
N SER A 497 -8.15 -2.79 -18.39
CA SER A 497 -9.25 -2.92 -17.44
C SER A 497 -8.89 -3.74 -16.21
N ASP A 498 -7.81 -4.50 -16.27
CA ASP A 498 -7.34 -5.35 -15.17
C ASP A 498 -6.95 -4.48 -13.96
N GLY A 499 -6.43 -3.27 -14.19
CA GLY A 499 -6.17 -2.22 -13.18
C GLY A 499 -7.25 -1.14 -12.96
N ASN A 500 -8.56 -1.41 -13.07
CA ASN A 500 -9.61 -0.36 -12.92
C ASN A 500 -10.70 -0.65 -11.85
N PRO A 501 -10.76 0.11 -10.73
CA PRO A 501 -10.43 1.54 -10.63
C PRO A 501 -8.93 1.84 -10.41
N PRO A 502 -8.43 2.99 -10.87
CA PRO A 502 -7.02 3.34 -10.75
C PRO A 502 -6.64 3.59 -9.27
N GLY A 503 -5.93 2.64 -8.65
CA GLY A 503 -5.33 2.69 -7.31
C GLY A 503 -3.81 2.45 -7.32
N ASP A 504 -3.14 2.39 -6.16
CA ASP A 504 -1.77 1.86 -6.11
C ASP A 504 -1.85 0.35 -6.28
N LEU A 505 -1.57 -0.09 -7.50
CA LEU A 505 -1.68 -1.48 -7.93
C LEU A 505 -0.35 -2.21 -7.82
N SER A 506 0.57 -1.66 -7.02
CA SER A 506 1.63 -2.48 -6.49
C SER A 506 1.01 -3.71 -5.86
N ILE A 507 1.71 -4.82 -5.94
CA ILE A 507 1.30 -6.07 -5.33
C ILE A 507 1.09 -5.93 -3.80
N ASN A 508 1.63 -4.89 -3.16
CA ASN A 508 1.35 -4.54 -1.76
C ASN A 508 0.14 -3.60 -1.56
N GLY A 509 -0.48 -3.13 -2.63
CA GLY A 509 -1.76 -2.43 -2.60
C GLY A 509 -2.91 -3.39 -2.29
N ASP A 510 -4.08 -2.82 -2.02
CA ASP A 510 -5.30 -3.54 -1.62
C ASP A 510 -6.39 -3.07 -2.58
N TYR A 511 -6.63 -3.79 -3.68
CA TYR A 511 -7.35 -3.27 -4.84
C TYR A 511 -8.80 -2.90 -4.51
N ASP A 512 -9.49 -3.81 -3.83
CA ASP A 512 -10.92 -3.75 -3.59
C ASP A 512 -11.28 -3.13 -2.23
N GLY A 513 -10.27 -2.78 -1.41
CA GLY A 513 -10.46 -2.15 -0.12
C GLY A 513 -10.91 -3.11 0.97
N ASP A 514 -10.64 -4.39 0.77
CA ASP A 514 -11.08 -5.45 1.66
C ASP A 514 -10.19 -5.55 2.93
N GLY A 515 -9.03 -4.89 2.93
CA GLY A 515 -8.07 -4.88 4.04
C GLY A 515 -6.97 -5.94 3.88
N ILE A 516 -6.96 -6.66 2.77
CA ILE A 516 -5.98 -7.64 2.34
C ILE A 516 -5.23 -7.05 1.15
N SER A 517 -3.92 -7.29 1.07
CA SER A 517 -3.15 -6.82 -0.09
C SER A 517 -3.26 -7.80 -1.25
N ASN A 518 -3.18 -7.29 -2.47
CA ASN A 518 -3.16 -8.03 -3.73
C ASN A 518 -2.19 -9.22 -3.67
N VAL A 519 -1.02 -9.07 -3.04
CA VAL A 519 -0.02 -10.14 -2.90
C VAL A 519 -0.49 -11.27 -2.02
N ILE A 520 -1.21 -10.94 -0.94
CA ILE A 520 -1.77 -11.93 -0.01
C ILE A 520 -2.90 -12.66 -0.72
N GLU A 521 -3.85 -11.96 -1.34
CA GLU A 521 -4.91 -12.58 -2.14
C GLU A 521 -4.31 -13.53 -3.19
N LEU A 522 -3.32 -13.05 -3.95
CA LEU A 522 -2.63 -13.84 -4.97
C LEU A 522 -1.91 -15.08 -4.43
N SER A 523 -1.42 -15.00 -3.20
CA SER A 523 -0.75 -16.12 -2.56
C SER A 523 -1.69 -17.30 -2.31
N TYR A 524 -2.94 -17.01 -1.93
CA TYR A 524 -3.97 -18.02 -1.72
C TYR A 524 -4.43 -18.62 -3.05
N ALA A 525 -4.50 -17.81 -4.12
CA ALA A 525 -4.82 -18.26 -5.48
C ALA A 525 -3.91 -19.38 -5.98
N LEU A 526 -2.60 -19.24 -5.70
CA LEU A 526 -1.56 -20.09 -6.28
C LEU A 526 -1.27 -21.36 -5.46
N PHE A 527 -1.75 -21.44 -4.22
CA PHE A 527 -1.37 -22.52 -3.29
C PHE A 527 -2.26 -23.76 -3.35
N ASP A 528 -3.51 -23.64 -3.82
CA ASP A 528 -4.37 -24.82 -4.01
C ASP A 528 -3.91 -25.61 -5.24
N GLY A 529 -3.11 -26.66 -5.02
CA GLY A 529 -2.54 -27.51 -6.06
C GLY A 529 -3.57 -28.24 -6.94
N GLU A 530 -4.86 -28.07 -6.70
CA GLU A 530 -5.90 -28.24 -7.71
C GLU A 530 -6.17 -26.89 -8.36
N LYS A 531 -5.95 -26.78 -9.68
CA LYS A 531 -6.46 -25.69 -10.54
C LYS A 531 -7.99 -25.59 -10.48
N ALA A 532 -8.59 -25.40 -9.30
CA ALA A 532 -9.89 -24.82 -9.16
C ALA A 532 -9.78 -23.50 -9.91
N THR A 533 -10.60 -23.37 -10.95
CA THR A 533 -10.62 -22.18 -11.79
C THR A 533 -10.76 -20.96 -10.87
N ILE A 534 -9.76 -20.08 -10.89
CA ILE A 534 -9.63 -18.85 -10.07
C ILE A 534 -10.93 -18.02 -10.05
N THR A 535 -11.78 -18.19 -11.05
CA THR A 535 -13.18 -17.72 -11.12
C THR A 535 -14.11 -18.15 -9.97
N GLN A 536 -13.67 -18.96 -9.00
CA GLN A 536 -14.46 -19.29 -7.80
C GLN A 536 -13.81 -18.86 -6.47
N THR A 537 -12.59 -18.31 -6.50
CA THR A 537 -11.74 -18.20 -5.31
C THR A 537 -11.04 -16.84 -5.16
N LEU A 538 -10.84 -16.11 -6.26
CA LEU A 538 -10.39 -14.72 -6.21
C LEU A 538 -11.26 -13.93 -7.17
N ASP A 539 -12.04 -13.02 -6.62
CA ASP A 539 -12.51 -11.87 -7.37
C ASP A 539 -11.76 -10.69 -6.74
N LEU A 540 -10.58 -10.33 -7.28
CA LEU A 540 -9.71 -9.21 -6.82
C LEU A 540 -10.45 -7.85 -6.76
N ILE A 541 -11.73 -7.83 -7.12
CA ILE A 541 -12.62 -6.70 -7.19
C ILE A 541 -13.86 -6.88 -6.29
N ASP A 542 -13.98 -8.01 -5.58
CA ASP A 542 -15.09 -8.34 -4.69
C ASP A 542 -14.70 -8.13 -3.22
N PRO A 543 -14.91 -6.93 -2.68
CA PRO A 543 -14.51 -6.58 -1.31
C PRO A 543 -15.25 -7.34 -0.22
N ASN A 544 -16.10 -8.30 -0.60
CA ASN A 544 -16.83 -9.13 0.34
C ASN A 544 -16.05 -10.41 0.73
N ASP A 545 -14.94 -10.73 0.07
CA ASP A 545 -14.04 -11.84 0.46
C ASP A 545 -13.37 -11.60 1.84
N SER A 546 -13.16 -10.34 2.19
CA SER A 546 -12.78 -9.91 3.55
C SER A 546 -13.90 -9.98 4.59
N GLU A 547 -15.17 -10.15 4.22
CA GLU A 547 -16.27 -10.06 5.17
C GLU A 547 -16.25 -11.25 6.14
N THR A 548 -16.60 -11.00 7.41
CA THR A 548 -16.65 -12.00 8.50
C THR A 548 -17.65 -13.15 8.30
N SER A 549 -18.34 -13.19 7.16
CA SER A 549 -19.42 -14.14 6.94
C SER A 549 -18.84 -15.52 6.61
N GLU A 550 -18.96 -16.46 7.55
CA GLU A 550 -18.51 -17.87 7.45
C GLU A 550 -19.13 -18.71 6.28
N PHE A 551 -19.66 -18.08 5.23
CA PHE A 551 -20.63 -18.68 4.30
C PHE A 551 -20.41 -18.47 2.79
N ASP A 552 -19.42 -17.71 2.34
CA ASP A 552 -19.07 -17.65 0.90
C ASP A 552 -18.43 -18.96 0.41
N ASN A 553 -17.80 -19.70 1.31
CA ASN A 553 -17.31 -21.06 1.08
C ASN A 553 -16.28 -21.09 -0.07
N ASP A 554 -15.52 -20.01 -0.19
CA ASP A 554 -14.54 -19.72 -1.24
C ASP A 554 -13.10 -20.10 -0.84
N ALA A 555 -12.82 -20.36 0.45
CA ALA A 555 -11.51 -20.73 0.99
C ALA A 555 -10.46 -19.60 0.98
N THR A 556 -10.88 -18.36 0.72
CA THR A 556 -10.09 -17.13 0.88
C THR A 556 -10.14 -16.73 2.36
N PRO A 557 -9.03 -16.31 2.99
CA PRO A 557 -9.08 -15.83 4.36
C PRO A 557 -9.74 -14.46 4.40
N ASN A 558 -10.59 -14.22 5.39
CA ASN A 558 -11.12 -12.88 5.61
C ASN A 558 -10.07 -11.94 6.23
N VAL A 559 -10.38 -10.65 6.29
CA VAL A 559 -9.46 -9.61 6.79
C VAL A 559 -8.94 -9.91 8.19
N TRP A 560 -9.75 -10.53 9.05
CA TRP A 560 -9.33 -10.91 10.40
C TRP A 560 -8.31 -12.04 10.38
N GLU A 561 -8.52 -13.02 9.51
CA GLU A 561 -7.58 -14.13 9.34
C GLU A 561 -6.23 -13.66 8.80
N ALA A 562 -6.23 -12.68 7.89
CA ALA A 562 -5.05 -12.01 7.39
C ALA A 562 -4.34 -11.16 8.47
N ILE A 563 -5.06 -10.28 9.19
CA ILE A 563 -4.50 -9.39 10.23
C ILE A 563 -3.90 -10.19 11.40
N MET A 564 -4.60 -11.23 11.87
CA MET A 564 -4.15 -12.06 13.00
C MET A 564 -2.89 -12.85 12.67
N GLY A 565 -2.47 -12.86 11.40
CA GLY A 565 -1.35 -13.67 10.94
C GLY A 565 -1.57 -15.12 11.28
N PHE A 566 -2.81 -15.62 11.14
CA PHE A 566 -3.07 -17.06 11.27
C PHE A 566 -2.12 -17.74 10.32
N ASN A 567 -1.17 -18.43 10.95
CA ASN A 567 0.12 -18.69 10.39
C ASN A 567 -0.02 -19.34 9.01
N LEU A 568 0.52 -18.69 7.97
CA LEU A 568 0.78 -19.32 6.68
C LEU A 568 1.48 -20.68 6.89
N ASP A 569 2.23 -20.86 7.99
CA ASP A 569 2.91 -22.10 8.36
C ASP A 569 2.01 -23.20 9.00
N HIS A 570 0.71 -23.00 9.21
CA HIS A 570 -0.24 -24.05 9.66
C HIS A 570 -0.65 -25.04 8.54
N HIS A 571 0.17 -25.14 7.48
CA HIS A 571 0.06 -26.15 6.42
C HIS A 571 0.15 -27.62 6.88
N THR A 572 0.49 -27.89 8.14
CA THR A 572 0.38 -29.26 8.68
C THR A 572 -1.06 -29.67 9.02
N THR A 573 -1.97 -28.72 9.21
CA THR A 573 -3.40 -28.99 9.48
C THR A 573 -4.30 -28.84 8.25
N TYR A 574 -3.94 -28.03 7.26
CA TYR A 574 -4.74 -27.91 6.02
C TYR A 574 -4.75 -29.22 5.17
N TYR A 575 -3.75 -30.10 5.37
CA TYR A 575 -3.75 -31.45 4.79
C TYR A 575 -4.71 -32.44 5.47
N LEU A 576 -5.41 -32.05 6.54
CA LEU A 576 -6.51 -32.82 7.10
C LEU A 576 -7.81 -32.35 6.44
N ARG A 577 -8.25 -33.12 5.44
CA ARG A 577 -9.60 -33.10 4.83
C ARG A 577 -10.73 -33.37 5.84
N GLU A 578 -10.77 -32.68 6.98
CA GLU A 578 -11.90 -32.68 7.88
C GLU A 578 -12.57 -31.31 7.81
N THR A 579 -13.79 -31.33 7.27
CA THR A 579 -14.70 -30.21 6.98
C THR A 579 -15.23 -29.53 8.25
N THR A 580 -14.40 -29.25 9.23
CA THR A 580 -14.76 -28.47 10.40
C THR A 580 -14.03 -27.14 10.30
N HIS A 581 -14.63 -26.21 9.58
CA HIS A 581 -14.31 -24.78 9.70
C HIS A 581 -14.40 -24.37 11.16
N ASP A 582 -13.54 -23.45 11.54
CA ASP A 582 -13.01 -23.29 12.89
C ASP A 582 -13.93 -22.52 13.85
N SER A 583 -15.23 -22.71 13.74
CA SER A 583 -16.24 -22.06 14.60
C SER A 583 -16.15 -22.51 16.07
N ASN A 584 -15.13 -23.28 16.47
CA ASN A 584 -14.88 -23.73 17.83
C ASN A 584 -13.40 -23.58 18.25
N ALA A 585 -12.55 -22.91 17.46
CA ALA A 585 -11.24 -22.53 17.96
C ALA A 585 -11.35 -21.37 18.93
N ASP A 586 -10.49 -21.48 19.92
CA ASP A 586 -10.16 -20.53 20.97
C ASP A 586 -8.64 -20.40 20.82
N HIS A 587 -8.22 -19.55 19.87
CA HIS A 587 -6.85 -19.54 19.35
C HIS A 587 -5.81 -19.10 20.38
N ASP A 588 -6.21 -18.28 21.33
CA ASP A 588 -5.38 -17.89 22.47
C ASP A 588 -5.67 -18.71 23.73
N GLY A 589 -6.71 -19.53 23.76
CA GLY A 589 -6.99 -20.42 24.89
C GLY A 589 -7.52 -19.69 26.12
N ASP A 590 -8.10 -18.50 25.96
CA ASP A 590 -8.72 -17.72 27.02
C ASP A 590 -10.12 -18.26 27.41
N GLY A 591 -10.69 -19.12 26.57
CA GLY A 591 -11.98 -19.78 26.75
C GLY A 591 -13.15 -19.15 26.00
N VAL A 592 -12.91 -18.07 25.24
CA VAL A 592 -13.82 -17.46 24.28
C VAL A 592 -13.43 -17.96 22.89
N LEU A 593 -14.42 -18.23 22.03
CA LEU A 593 -14.13 -18.69 20.69
C LEU A 593 -13.70 -17.49 19.83
N THR A 594 -12.73 -17.67 18.94
CA THR A 594 -12.24 -16.59 18.06
C THR A 594 -13.37 -15.94 17.24
N VAL A 595 -14.35 -16.72 16.80
CA VAL A 595 -15.56 -16.20 16.16
C VAL A 595 -16.43 -15.37 17.10
N ASP A 596 -16.52 -15.74 18.38
CA ASP A 596 -17.26 -14.96 19.37
C ASP A 596 -16.50 -13.67 19.70
N GLU A 597 -15.17 -13.68 19.69
CA GLU A 597 -14.35 -12.50 19.93
C GLU A 597 -14.47 -11.48 18.78
N ILE A 598 -14.34 -11.94 17.54
CA ILE A 598 -14.56 -11.12 16.32
C ILE A 598 -15.97 -10.50 16.36
N ASN A 599 -17.01 -11.30 16.65
CA ASN A 599 -18.39 -10.81 16.72
C ASN A 599 -18.64 -9.81 17.87
N ASN A 600 -17.80 -9.82 18.90
CA ASN A 600 -17.90 -8.90 20.03
C ASN A 600 -16.94 -7.71 19.91
N ASN A 601 -16.22 -7.58 18.79
CA ASN A 601 -15.13 -6.62 18.60
C ASN A 601 -14.09 -6.69 19.74
N THR A 602 -13.72 -7.90 20.15
CA THR A 602 -12.63 -8.15 21.11
C THR A 602 -11.48 -8.85 20.41
N TRP A 603 -10.26 -8.68 20.92
CA TRP A 603 -9.06 -9.18 20.25
C TRP A 603 -8.76 -10.67 20.58
N PRO A 604 -8.71 -11.57 19.59
CA PRO A 604 -8.55 -13.02 19.76
C PRO A 604 -7.11 -13.52 19.97
N ILE A 605 -6.18 -12.62 20.32
CA ILE A 605 -4.80 -12.96 20.68
C ILE A 605 -4.47 -12.28 22.02
N VAL A 606 -4.86 -12.87 23.14
CA VAL A 606 -4.50 -12.35 24.48
C VAL A 606 -3.50 -13.18 25.28
N ASN A 607 -3.09 -14.39 24.84
CA ASN A 607 -2.53 -15.37 25.80
C ASN A 607 -1.16 -16.01 25.49
N TYR A 608 -0.41 -15.55 24.49
CA TYR A 608 0.99 -15.96 24.41
C TYR A 608 1.88 -15.00 25.21
N ASP A 609 2.15 -15.36 26.47
CA ASP A 609 3.09 -14.71 27.40
C ASP A 609 4.50 -14.38 26.81
N ASP A 610 4.83 -14.88 25.62
CA ASP A 610 6.10 -14.66 24.91
C ASP A 610 6.00 -13.74 23.67
N TYR A 611 4.79 -13.35 23.21
CA TYR A 611 4.58 -12.51 22.01
C TYR A 611 4.12 -11.08 22.29
N GLY A 612 3.82 -10.74 23.55
CA GLY A 612 3.45 -9.37 23.93
C GLY A 612 2.22 -8.83 23.20
N ASP A 613 1.80 -7.64 23.60
CA ASP A 613 1.02 -6.81 22.70
C ASP A 613 1.91 -6.45 21.49
N ARG A 614 1.37 -6.54 20.27
CA ARG A 614 2.15 -6.21 19.06
C ARG A 614 2.42 -4.71 18.94
N ASP A 615 1.87 -3.86 19.80
CA ASP A 615 1.93 -2.41 19.73
C ASP A 615 2.86 -1.72 20.76
N ASP A 616 3.58 -2.50 21.58
CA ASP A 616 4.64 -2.05 22.50
C ASP A 616 4.19 -1.21 23.73
N ASP A 617 2.90 -1.19 24.09
CA ASP A 617 2.40 -0.40 25.24
C ASP A 617 2.24 -1.20 26.57
N TYR A 618 2.15 -2.53 26.48
CA TYR A 618 2.03 -3.50 27.58
C TYR A 618 0.73 -3.42 28.42
N GLU A 619 -0.34 -2.75 27.97
CA GLU A 619 -1.63 -2.66 28.69
C GLU A 619 -2.67 -3.70 28.23
N LEU A 620 -2.39 -4.99 28.48
CA LEU A 620 -3.32 -6.13 28.28
C LEU A 620 -4.53 -6.18 29.24
N ALA A 621 -5.13 -5.05 29.64
CA ALA A 621 -6.22 -5.07 30.63
C ALA A 621 -7.31 -4.01 30.41
N GLY A 622 -8.27 -4.33 29.54
CA GLY A 622 -9.59 -3.67 29.49
C GLY A 622 -10.45 -4.19 28.34
N ASP A 623 -11.78 -4.14 28.49
CA ASP A 623 -12.77 -4.46 27.45
C ASP A 623 -12.75 -3.46 26.25
N ASP A 624 -11.69 -2.66 26.08
CA ASP A 624 -11.66 -1.45 25.26
C ASP A 624 -10.57 -1.42 24.18
N ASP A 625 -9.67 -2.40 24.10
CA ASP A 625 -8.74 -2.50 22.96
C ASP A 625 -9.40 -3.29 21.82
N LYS A 626 -9.78 -2.58 20.77
CA LYS A 626 -10.62 -3.10 19.68
C LYS A 626 -9.83 -3.41 18.40
N MET A 627 -8.57 -2.96 18.26
CA MET A 627 -7.70 -3.24 17.10
C MET A 627 -6.27 -2.64 17.28
N PRO A 628 -5.29 -3.42 17.73
CA PRO A 628 -3.97 -2.90 18.14
C PRO A 628 -3.03 -2.39 17.02
N TYR A 629 -3.33 -2.63 15.73
CA TYR A 629 -2.32 -2.41 14.67
C TYR A 629 -2.25 -0.98 14.10
N VAL A 630 -3.39 -0.35 13.79
CA VAL A 630 -3.42 0.99 13.14
C VAL A 630 -3.75 2.12 14.12
N HIS A 631 -4.47 1.79 15.20
CA HIS A 631 -4.85 2.77 16.21
C HIS A 631 -3.68 3.07 17.16
N ASP A 632 -2.87 2.10 17.57
CA ASP A 632 -1.85 2.35 18.60
C ASP A 632 -0.52 2.87 18.04
N ALA A 633 -0.29 2.68 16.75
CA ALA A 633 0.95 3.06 16.06
C ALA A 633 1.00 4.53 15.61
N GLY A 634 1.38 5.41 16.55
CA GLY A 634 2.05 6.66 16.20
C GLY A 634 1.16 7.78 15.62
N HIS A 635 -0.13 7.82 15.94
CA HIS A 635 -0.95 8.98 15.61
C HIS A 635 -0.51 10.23 16.42
N ALA A 636 -0.48 11.36 15.74
CA ALA A 636 -0.16 12.67 16.31
C ALA A 636 -1.41 13.31 16.96
N VAL A 637 -2.60 13.03 16.42
CA VAL A 637 -3.92 13.44 16.95
C VAL A 637 -4.95 12.37 16.60
N ALA A 638 -5.82 12.01 17.54
CA ALA A 638 -6.95 11.12 17.30
C ALA A 638 -8.20 11.55 18.09
N PHE A 639 -9.37 11.60 17.44
CA PHE A 639 -10.66 11.98 18.04
C PHE A 639 -11.77 10.98 17.68
N ASP A 640 -12.43 10.43 18.70
CA ASP A 640 -13.54 9.44 18.64
C ASP A 640 -14.89 10.13 18.92
N PHE A 641 -14.79 11.45 19.14
CA PHE A 641 -15.76 12.42 19.59
C PHE A 641 -16.51 12.10 20.88
N ALA A 642 -16.55 10.85 21.36
CA ALA A 642 -17.28 10.38 22.55
C ALA A 642 -17.02 11.22 23.81
N SER A 643 -15.85 11.85 23.89
CA SER A 643 -15.39 12.67 25.02
C SER A 643 -15.82 14.14 24.99
N LEU A 644 -16.51 14.66 23.95
CA LEU A 644 -16.81 16.10 23.83
C LEU A 644 -17.51 16.68 25.07
N GLN A 645 -16.75 17.33 25.95
CA GLN A 645 -17.25 17.97 27.17
C GLN A 645 -16.85 19.44 27.19
N HIS A 646 -17.85 20.32 27.31
CA HIS A 646 -17.66 21.78 27.40
C HIS A 646 -16.92 22.43 26.21
N GLY A 647 -16.88 21.76 25.05
CA GLY A 647 -16.19 22.26 23.85
C GLY A 647 -14.74 21.79 23.72
N ASP A 648 -14.22 21.03 24.70
CA ASP A 648 -12.93 20.35 24.57
C ASP A 648 -13.16 18.89 24.17
N ILE A 649 -12.26 18.36 23.35
CA ILE A 649 -12.25 16.97 22.87
C ILE A 649 -10.96 16.33 23.35
N ASP A 650 -11.10 15.21 24.06
CA ASP A 650 -9.94 14.47 24.53
C ASP A 650 -9.23 13.85 23.32
N ASN A 651 -7.93 14.10 23.24
CA ASN A 651 -7.05 13.47 22.26
C ASN A 651 -6.54 12.16 22.87
N PHE A 652 -6.83 11.03 22.24
CA PHE A 652 -6.33 9.72 22.68
C PHE A 652 -5.06 9.29 21.93
N ALA A 653 -4.33 10.24 21.34
CA ALA A 653 -3.08 9.95 20.65
C ALA A 653 -2.01 9.26 21.53
N SER A 654 -1.37 8.23 20.97
CA SER A 654 -0.25 7.46 21.53
C SER A 654 1.10 8.19 21.48
N GLN A 655 1.25 9.25 20.67
CA GLN A 655 2.46 10.08 20.66
C GLN A 655 2.40 11.27 21.64
N ARG A 656 3.59 11.69 22.10
CA ARG A 656 3.93 12.54 23.27
C ARG A 656 3.35 13.96 23.36
N ILE A 657 2.22 14.26 22.72
CA ILE A 657 1.59 15.59 22.74
C ILE A 657 0.08 15.44 22.98
N PHE A 658 -0.33 15.57 24.25
CA PHE A 658 -1.73 15.67 24.65
C PHE A 658 -2.31 17.05 24.29
N ASP A 659 -2.39 17.35 23.00
CA ASP A 659 -3.03 18.56 22.51
C ASP A 659 -4.53 18.27 22.34
N THR A 660 -5.34 18.75 23.30
CA THR A 660 -6.81 18.67 23.27
C THR A 660 -7.36 19.51 22.13
N GLY A 661 -8.25 18.92 21.32
CA GLY A 661 -9.00 19.66 20.31
C GLY A 661 -10.02 20.60 20.94
N HIS A 662 -10.23 21.77 20.35
CA HIS A 662 -11.22 22.74 20.83
C HIS A 662 -12.30 22.98 19.78
N LEU A 663 -13.53 22.54 20.06
CA LEU A 663 -14.71 22.86 19.26
C LEU A 663 -15.10 24.33 19.46
N ILE A 664 -15.12 25.07 18.36
CA ILE A 664 -15.46 26.49 18.29
C ILE A 664 -16.68 26.63 17.37
N GLY A 665 -17.68 27.41 17.78
CA GLY A 665 -18.89 27.65 16.99
C GLY A 665 -20.04 26.70 17.31
N GLU A 666 -20.91 26.43 16.33
CA GLU A 666 -22.06 25.54 16.49
C GLU A 666 -21.70 24.10 16.08
N GLY A 667 -21.54 23.24 17.08
CA GLY A 667 -21.39 21.80 16.90
C GLY A 667 -21.90 21.03 18.12
N SER A 668 -22.18 19.76 17.92
CA SER A 668 -22.62 18.87 19.00
C SER A 668 -22.09 17.46 18.78
N ASN A 669 -22.09 16.67 19.84
CA ASN A 669 -21.75 15.26 19.76
C ASN A 669 -22.86 14.39 20.35
N PRO A 670 -23.89 14.05 19.58
CA PRO A 670 -24.82 13.01 19.99
C PRO A 670 -24.16 11.64 19.73
N ASN A 671 -24.04 10.81 20.77
CA ASN A 671 -23.55 9.42 20.72
C ASN A 671 -22.14 9.17 20.13
N GLY A 672 -21.22 10.13 20.20
CA GLY A 672 -19.84 9.92 19.75
C GLY A 672 -19.57 10.25 18.28
N VAL A 673 -20.40 11.06 17.62
CA VAL A 673 -20.17 11.61 16.27
C VAL A 673 -20.12 13.13 16.32
N LEU A 674 -19.19 13.77 15.64
CA LEU A 674 -19.18 15.24 15.52
C LEU A 674 -20.24 15.70 14.52
N VAL A 675 -21.20 16.49 14.99
CA VAL A 675 -22.24 17.13 14.17
C VAL A 675 -21.92 18.62 14.03
N LEU A 676 -21.75 19.08 12.79
CA LEU A 676 -21.47 20.47 12.47
C LEU A 676 -22.63 21.09 11.68
N THR A 677 -23.13 22.23 12.16
CA THR A 677 -24.31 22.91 11.59
C THR A 677 -23.95 24.15 10.77
N GLY A 678 -22.71 24.22 10.26
CA GLY A 678 -22.26 25.23 9.29
C GLY A 678 -21.58 26.48 9.88
N THR A 679 -21.26 26.51 11.17
CA THR A 679 -20.31 27.49 11.75
C THR A 679 -19.34 26.89 12.79
N GLY A 680 -19.49 25.60 13.08
CA GLY A 680 -18.65 24.88 14.01
C GLY A 680 -17.40 24.32 13.32
N TYR A 681 -16.27 24.32 14.02
CA TYR A 681 -15.04 23.65 13.62
C TYR A 681 -14.21 23.30 14.87
N ILE A 682 -13.27 22.37 14.74
CA ILE A 682 -12.32 22.01 15.77
C ILE A 682 -10.97 22.62 15.42
N SER A 683 -10.46 23.44 16.32
CA SER A 683 -9.08 23.92 16.27
C SER A 683 -8.18 22.90 16.96
N ILE A 684 -7.17 22.41 16.22
CA ILE A 684 -6.19 21.45 16.73
C ILE A 684 -4.92 22.23 17.09
N PRO A 685 -4.46 22.20 18.35
CA PRO A 685 -3.28 22.95 18.77
C PRO A 685 -2.03 22.56 17.96
N THR A 686 -1.17 23.53 17.69
CA THR A 686 -0.03 23.35 16.77
C THR A 686 1.29 23.01 17.47
N ALA A 687 1.30 22.68 18.76
CA ALA A 687 2.51 22.66 19.59
C ALA A 687 3.40 21.42 19.33
N GLY A 688 3.82 21.20 18.08
CA GLY A 688 4.66 20.08 17.64
C GLY A 688 4.62 19.78 16.14
N HIS A 689 3.72 20.38 15.36
CA HIS A 689 3.34 19.90 14.01
C HIS A 689 3.91 20.72 12.83
N HIS A 690 4.91 21.58 13.05
CA HIS A 690 5.30 22.62 12.09
C HIS A 690 6.27 22.20 10.97
N SER A 691 6.82 20.98 11.00
CA SER A 691 7.67 20.46 9.93
C SER A 691 7.73 18.94 9.98
N MET A 692 6.79 18.28 9.32
CA MET A 692 6.80 16.82 9.21
C MET A 692 7.15 16.44 7.77
N PRO A 693 8.13 15.54 7.55
CA PRO A 693 8.45 15.03 6.22
C PRO A 693 7.26 14.27 5.66
N ASP A 694 6.66 13.36 6.42
CA ASP A 694 5.53 12.54 5.96
C ASP A 694 4.26 12.84 6.79
N ARG A 695 3.08 12.75 6.15
CA ARG A 695 1.79 13.10 6.78
C ARG A 695 0.66 12.22 6.25
N SER A 696 -0.16 11.69 7.17
CA SER A 696 -1.43 11.03 6.80
C SER A 696 -2.60 11.64 7.57
N VAL A 697 -3.70 11.95 6.88
CA VAL A 697 -4.95 12.47 7.46
C VAL A 697 -6.07 11.50 7.10
N HIS A 698 -6.76 10.94 8.09
CA HIS A 698 -7.88 10.02 7.89
C HIS A 698 -9.12 10.47 8.69
N PHE A 699 -10.30 10.34 8.12
CA PHE A 699 -11.58 10.43 8.86
C PHE A 699 -12.77 9.92 8.05
N HIS A 700 -13.84 9.59 8.76
CA HIS A 700 -15.16 9.30 8.20
C HIS A 700 -16.01 10.57 8.17
N PHE A 701 -16.82 10.76 7.12
CA PHE A 701 -17.74 11.88 7.03
C PHE A 701 -19.03 11.53 6.29
N GLN A 702 -20.11 12.23 6.63
CA GLN A 702 -21.38 12.21 5.92
C GLN A 702 -21.89 13.64 5.68
N ALA A 703 -22.01 14.02 4.40
CA ALA A 703 -22.37 15.38 4.03
C ALA A 703 -23.88 15.63 4.20
N GLY A 704 -24.23 16.68 4.94
CA GLY A 704 -25.61 17.16 5.06
C GLY A 704 -26.08 17.94 3.83
N GLU A 705 -25.13 18.49 3.07
CA GLU A 705 -25.34 19.11 1.77
C GLU A 705 -24.04 19.02 0.95
N THR A 706 -24.16 19.00 -0.38
CA THR A 706 -23.00 18.86 -1.26
C THR A 706 -22.83 20.04 -2.23
N THR A 707 -23.78 20.97 -2.26
CA THR A 707 -23.82 22.06 -3.26
C THR A 707 -23.02 23.30 -2.89
N ASP A 708 -22.78 23.52 -1.60
CA ASP A 708 -22.05 24.68 -1.10
C ASP A 708 -20.55 24.36 -0.98
N ASP A 709 -19.71 25.37 -1.22
CA ASP A 709 -18.27 25.29 -0.97
C ASP A 709 -18.00 25.17 0.54
N GLN A 710 -17.40 24.06 0.95
CA GLN A 710 -17.20 23.70 2.36
C GLN A 710 -15.80 23.15 2.58
N ILE A 711 -15.26 23.30 3.80
CA ILE A 711 -13.97 22.75 4.21
C ILE A 711 -14.21 21.70 5.29
N LEU A 712 -13.84 20.44 5.02
CA LEU A 712 -13.83 19.37 6.02
C LEU A 712 -12.54 19.38 6.83
N TYR A 713 -11.40 19.65 6.19
CA TYR A 713 -10.11 19.71 6.87
C TYR A 713 -9.21 20.72 6.19
N ALA A 714 -8.43 21.47 6.96
CA ALA A 714 -7.40 22.33 6.40
C ALA A 714 -6.21 22.47 7.35
N GLU A 715 -5.02 22.67 6.78
CA GLU A 715 -3.83 23.08 7.50
C GLU A 715 -2.99 24.06 6.65
N GLY A 716 -2.30 24.99 7.31
CA GLY A 716 -1.50 26.01 6.63
C GLY A 716 -2.28 27.28 6.29
N ASP A 717 -1.88 27.97 5.22
CA ASP A 717 -2.43 29.26 4.80
C ASP A 717 -2.47 29.39 3.26
N GLU A 718 -2.89 30.54 2.73
CA GLU A 718 -2.97 30.80 1.29
C GLU A 718 -1.65 30.61 0.51
N THR A 719 -0.50 30.60 1.21
CA THR A 719 0.84 30.48 0.64
C THR A 719 1.31 29.02 0.60
N ASN A 720 1.12 28.28 1.69
CA ASN A 720 1.41 26.84 1.73
C ASN A 720 0.40 26.12 2.63
N GLY A 721 -0.20 25.05 2.14
CA GLY A 721 -1.19 24.32 2.92
C GLY A 721 -1.74 23.10 2.20
N LEU A 722 -2.65 22.44 2.91
CA LEU A 722 -3.44 21.31 2.47
C LEU A 722 -4.89 21.55 2.88
N SER A 723 -5.84 21.13 2.05
CA SER A 723 -7.27 21.17 2.39
C SER A 723 -8.03 20.02 1.79
N ILE A 724 -9.09 19.59 2.48
CA ILE A 724 -10.11 18.66 2.02
C ILE A 724 -11.45 19.39 2.15
N GLY A 725 -12.23 19.44 1.09
CA GLY A 725 -13.44 20.23 1.00
C GLY A 725 -14.47 19.66 0.03
N ILE A 726 -15.66 20.25 0.01
CA ILE A 726 -16.71 19.95 -0.97
C ILE A 726 -16.89 21.19 -1.84
N SER A 727 -16.95 21.02 -3.15
CA SER A 727 -17.29 22.07 -4.11
C SER A 727 -18.02 21.48 -5.30
N ASP A 728 -19.11 22.12 -5.74
CA ASP A 728 -19.93 21.68 -6.88
C ASP A 728 -20.36 20.19 -6.81
N ASN A 729 -20.77 19.69 -5.64
CA ASN A 729 -21.09 18.29 -5.34
C ASN A 729 -19.92 17.30 -5.43
N HIS A 730 -18.68 17.79 -5.47
CA HIS A 730 -17.51 16.94 -5.50
C HIS A 730 -16.68 17.12 -4.25
N LEU A 731 -16.17 16.01 -3.73
CA LEU A 731 -15.09 16.01 -2.76
C LEU A 731 -13.81 16.41 -3.50
N VAL A 732 -13.17 17.45 -2.98
CA VAL A 732 -11.93 18.00 -3.49
C VAL A 732 -10.89 18.03 -2.38
N ALA A 733 -9.72 17.51 -2.67
CA ALA A 733 -8.56 17.64 -1.80
C ALA A 733 -7.47 18.42 -2.55
N SER A 734 -6.65 19.20 -1.86
CA SER A 734 -5.71 20.12 -2.51
C SER A 734 -4.47 20.34 -1.67
N ILE A 735 -3.31 20.43 -2.32
CA ILE A 735 -2.04 20.82 -1.73
C ILE A 735 -1.45 21.99 -2.52
N TRP A 736 -0.75 22.92 -1.87
CA TRP A 736 -0.08 24.02 -2.56
C TRP A 736 1.17 24.54 -1.84
N SER A 737 2.11 25.10 -2.62
CA SER A 737 3.28 25.83 -2.10
C SER A 737 3.72 26.96 -3.04
N ASP A 738 3.64 28.21 -2.57
CA ASP A 738 4.05 29.40 -3.34
C ASP A 738 5.56 29.71 -3.20
N ALA A 739 6.24 29.15 -2.19
CA ALA A 739 7.65 29.42 -1.88
C ALA A 739 8.64 28.92 -2.96
N ASN A 740 8.23 27.93 -3.76
CA ASN A 740 9.06 27.29 -4.80
C ASN A 740 8.88 27.90 -6.21
N GLY A 741 8.12 29.00 -6.34
CA GLY A 741 8.05 29.81 -7.57
C GLY A 741 7.17 29.26 -8.70
N THR A 742 6.45 28.15 -8.47
CA THR A 742 5.35 27.66 -9.32
C THR A 742 4.29 27.07 -8.39
N VAL A 743 3.05 27.55 -8.47
CA VAL A 743 1.96 26.98 -7.67
C VAL A 743 1.61 25.61 -8.26
N VAL A 744 1.70 24.57 -7.44
CA VAL A 744 1.33 23.21 -7.81
C VAL A 744 0.01 22.89 -7.13
N HIS A 745 -0.85 22.27 -7.89
CA HIS A 745 -2.28 22.27 -7.71
C HIS A 745 -2.77 20.90 -8.17
N GLU A 746 -2.80 19.95 -7.24
CA GLU A 746 -3.31 18.60 -7.48
C GLU A 746 -4.65 18.47 -6.75
N HIS A 747 -5.60 17.74 -7.35
CA HIS A 747 -6.92 17.56 -6.75
C HIS A 747 -7.57 16.21 -7.04
N LEU A 748 -8.26 15.69 -6.01
CA LEU A 748 -9.30 14.68 -6.16
C LEU A 748 -10.59 15.37 -6.62
N ASN A 749 -11.31 14.79 -7.57
CA ASN A 749 -12.61 15.32 -8.00
C ASN A 749 -13.63 14.19 -8.11
N HIS A 750 -14.15 13.76 -6.95
CA HIS A 750 -15.10 12.67 -6.86
C HIS A 750 -16.49 13.20 -6.49
N ALA A 751 -17.53 12.85 -7.25
CA ALA A 751 -18.89 13.25 -6.92
C ALA A 751 -19.35 12.51 -5.66
N ILE A 752 -19.84 13.23 -4.65
CA ILE A 752 -20.34 12.63 -3.41
C ILE A 752 -21.85 12.79 -3.31
N ASP A 753 -22.49 11.76 -2.78
CA ASP A 753 -23.93 11.77 -2.53
C ASP A 753 -24.25 12.38 -1.16
N PHE A 754 -25.43 12.99 -1.09
CA PHE A 754 -25.98 13.43 0.19
C PHE A 754 -26.36 12.20 1.01
N ASP A 755 -26.20 12.25 2.34
CA ASP A 755 -26.60 11.16 3.25
C ASP A 755 -25.81 9.84 3.06
N THR A 756 -24.65 9.89 2.41
CA THR A 756 -23.74 8.74 2.28
C THR A 756 -22.50 8.94 3.16
N TRP A 757 -22.13 7.90 3.91
CA TRP A 757 -20.87 7.87 4.66
C TRP A 757 -19.70 7.53 3.72
N TYR A 758 -18.65 8.32 3.84
CA TYR A 758 -17.39 8.11 3.15
C TYR A 758 -16.24 8.11 4.16
N ALA A 759 -15.23 7.30 3.91
CA ALA A 759 -13.93 7.40 4.59
C ALA A 759 -12.91 7.99 3.63
N ILE A 760 -12.16 9.00 4.06
CA ILE A 760 -11.12 9.64 3.25
C ILE A 760 -9.77 9.58 3.95
N THR A 761 -8.74 9.19 3.20
CA THR A 761 -7.34 9.32 3.60
C THR A 761 -6.54 10.16 2.62
N VAL A 762 -5.71 11.05 3.15
CA VAL A 762 -4.76 11.85 2.37
C VAL A 762 -3.34 11.60 2.89
N LEU A 763 -2.45 11.19 1.99
CA LEU A 763 -1.06 10.80 2.27
C LEU A 763 -0.09 11.74 1.55
N PHE A 764 0.76 12.45 2.29
CA PHE A 764 1.88 13.21 1.75
C PHE A 764 3.19 12.47 2.04
N ASP A 765 3.82 11.98 0.98
CA ASP A 765 5.10 11.28 0.98
C ASP A 765 6.21 12.23 0.51
N SER A 766 7.01 12.73 1.45
CA SER A 766 8.11 13.64 1.12
C SER A 766 9.26 12.97 0.39
N GLN A 767 9.49 11.69 0.64
CA GLN A 767 10.65 10.96 0.15
C GLN A 767 10.51 10.71 -1.34
N ASN A 768 9.33 10.25 -1.75
CA ASN A 768 8.99 10.00 -3.14
C ASN A 768 8.38 11.22 -3.85
N GLN A 769 8.14 12.32 -3.13
CA GLN A 769 7.46 13.52 -3.62
C GLN A 769 6.08 13.18 -4.19
N GLN A 770 5.27 12.47 -3.41
CA GLN A 770 3.97 11.98 -3.86
C GLN A 770 2.86 12.43 -2.91
N LEU A 771 1.68 12.67 -3.49
CA LEU A 771 0.44 12.84 -2.76
C LEU A 771 -0.51 11.74 -3.19
N LYS A 772 -1.06 11.01 -2.22
CA LYS A 772 -2.10 10.01 -2.47
C LYS A 772 -3.39 10.41 -1.78
N PHE A 773 -4.51 10.20 -2.45
CA PHE A 773 -5.85 10.38 -1.93
C PHE A 773 -6.61 9.09 -2.11
N MET A 774 -7.29 8.63 -1.08
CA MET A 774 -8.10 7.43 -1.12
C MET A 774 -9.45 7.72 -0.48
N LEU A 775 -10.53 7.40 -1.19
CA LEU A 775 -11.91 7.60 -0.78
C LEU A 775 -12.63 6.26 -0.84
N TYR A 776 -13.32 5.91 0.23
CA TYR A 776 -14.08 4.67 0.37
C TYR A 776 -15.56 4.97 0.65
N GLU A 777 -16.44 4.11 0.13
CA GLU A 777 -17.87 4.06 0.38
C GLU A 777 -18.25 2.62 0.73
N ALA A 778 -18.83 2.38 1.91
CA ALA A 778 -19.26 1.05 2.34
C ALA A 778 -18.16 -0.03 2.21
N ASN A 779 -16.96 0.25 2.74
CA ASN A 779 -15.73 -0.56 2.65
C ASN A 779 -15.05 -0.56 1.28
N ARG A 780 -15.66 0.03 0.24
CA ARG A 780 -15.16 -0.08 -1.13
C ARG A 780 -14.46 1.19 -1.57
N PRO A 781 -13.26 1.13 -2.18
CA PRO A 781 -12.58 2.28 -2.71
C PRO A 781 -13.37 2.80 -3.92
N VAL A 782 -13.89 4.02 -3.80
CA VAL A 782 -14.64 4.68 -4.87
C VAL A 782 -13.79 5.68 -5.64
N SER A 783 -12.67 6.13 -5.05
CA SER A 783 -11.70 6.98 -5.74
C SER A 783 -10.32 6.85 -5.13
N ARG A 784 -9.31 6.61 -5.96
CA ARG A 784 -7.91 6.75 -5.58
C ARG A 784 -7.17 7.62 -6.59
N ILE A 785 -6.30 8.51 -6.11
CA ILE A 785 -5.48 9.35 -6.97
C ILE A 785 -4.09 9.45 -6.36
N LYS A 786 -3.09 9.28 -7.21
CA LYS A 786 -1.68 9.57 -6.93
C LYS A 786 -1.22 10.73 -7.80
N ALA A 787 -0.51 11.67 -7.20
CA ALA A 787 0.06 12.82 -7.90
C ALA A 787 1.51 13.07 -7.49
N ASP A 788 2.39 13.25 -8.47
CA ASP A 788 3.78 13.63 -8.24
C ASP A 788 3.89 15.13 -7.93
N LEU A 789 4.62 15.46 -6.87
CA LEU A 789 4.85 16.81 -6.39
C LEU A 789 6.25 17.28 -6.78
N PRO A 790 6.48 18.58 -7.05
CA PRO A 790 7.81 19.11 -7.33
C PRO A 790 8.54 19.60 -6.08
N PHE A 791 8.15 19.13 -4.90
CA PHE A 791 8.76 19.51 -3.63
C PHE A 791 8.72 18.36 -2.63
N THR A 792 9.75 18.29 -1.80
CA THR A 792 9.96 17.24 -0.78
C THR A 792 9.57 17.69 0.62
N GLN A 793 8.99 18.88 0.79
CA GLN A 793 8.63 19.39 2.12
C GLN A 793 7.47 20.37 2.03
N LEU A 794 6.45 20.13 2.86
CA LEU A 794 5.39 21.08 3.14
C LEU A 794 5.85 22.01 4.26
N SER A 795 6.15 23.28 3.95
CA SER A 795 6.48 24.28 4.96
C SER A 795 5.20 24.96 5.45
N LEU A 796 4.47 24.31 6.36
CA LEU A 796 3.30 24.89 7.02
C LEU A 796 3.76 26.08 7.89
N ASN A 797 3.54 27.31 7.42
CA ASN A 797 3.87 28.52 8.20
C ASN A 797 3.03 28.57 9.49
N ASN A 798 3.55 29.22 10.54
CA ASN A 798 2.92 29.40 11.86
C ASN A 798 1.53 30.10 11.89
N ALA A 799 0.93 30.43 10.74
CA ALA A 799 -0.27 31.27 10.69
C ALA A 799 -1.60 30.49 10.74
N GLY A 800 -1.63 29.22 10.32
CA GLY A 800 -2.84 28.38 10.36
C GLY A 800 -2.51 26.94 10.79
N GLY A 801 -3.02 26.55 11.96
CA GLY A 801 -2.93 25.18 12.46
C GLY A 801 -3.88 24.23 11.73
N PRO A 802 -3.83 22.92 12.04
CA PRO A 802 -4.83 21.98 11.54
C PRO A 802 -6.21 22.33 12.11
N GLU A 803 -7.21 22.35 11.25
CA GLU A 803 -8.60 22.64 11.55
C GLU A 803 -9.49 21.56 10.91
N LEU A 804 -10.46 21.05 11.67
CA LEU A 804 -11.40 20.03 11.23
C LEU A 804 -12.83 20.61 11.25
N GLY A 805 -13.58 20.43 10.18
CA GLY A 805 -14.93 20.96 10.00
C GLY A 805 -15.03 22.41 9.52
N GLY A 806 -13.90 23.06 9.21
CA GLY A 806 -13.89 24.39 8.63
C GLY A 806 -12.51 25.02 8.64
N ASN A 807 -12.44 26.32 8.33
CA ASN A 807 -11.20 27.09 8.38
C ASN A 807 -11.35 28.51 8.94
N THR A 808 -10.34 29.01 9.63
CA THR A 808 -10.27 30.39 10.15
C THR A 808 -9.34 31.31 9.39
N VAL A 809 -8.39 30.74 8.66
CA VAL A 809 -7.46 31.47 7.79
C VAL A 809 -7.77 31.19 6.33
N ALA A 810 -7.39 32.10 5.45
CA ALA A 810 -7.54 31.90 4.01
C ALA A 810 -6.79 30.64 3.54
N VAL A 811 -7.50 29.69 2.92
CA VAL A 811 -6.96 28.46 2.30
C VAL A 811 -7.47 28.32 0.87
N LYS A 812 -6.90 27.41 0.07
CA LYS A 812 -7.29 27.21 -1.33
C LYS A 812 -8.21 25.99 -1.47
N LEU A 813 -9.34 26.14 -2.15
CA LEU A 813 -10.28 25.07 -2.49
C LEU A 813 -10.38 24.94 -4.01
N TYR A 814 -10.28 23.74 -4.58
CA TYR A 814 -10.49 23.52 -6.01
C TYR A 814 -11.98 23.57 -6.36
N VAL A 815 -12.34 24.27 -7.43
CA VAL A 815 -13.73 24.38 -7.91
C VAL A 815 -13.84 23.72 -9.29
N PRO A 816 -14.43 22.52 -9.39
CA PRO A 816 -14.50 21.76 -10.65
C PRO A 816 -15.16 22.51 -11.81
N ALA A 817 -16.25 23.26 -11.56
CA ALA A 817 -16.92 24.00 -12.62
C ALA A 817 -16.08 25.17 -13.17
N ALA A 818 -15.20 25.74 -12.35
CA ALA A 818 -14.29 26.82 -12.75
C ALA A 818 -12.99 26.30 -13.36
N GLN A 819 -12.63 25.04 -13.10
CA GLN A 819 -11.30 24.47 -13.33
C GLN A 819 -10.19 25.35 -12.73
N ASP A 820 -10.46 25.94 -11.56
CA ASP A 820 -9.59 26.90 -10.89
C ASP A 820 -9.77 26.79 -9.37
N TYR A 821 -8.89 27.43 -8.62
CA TYR A 821 -8.90 27.45 -7.16
C TYR A 821 -9.54 28.74 -6.65
N LEU A 822 -10.35 28.61 -5.60
CA LEU A 822 -10.89 29.73 -4.84
C LEU A 822 -10.16 29.84 -3.50
N THR A 823 -9.77 31.05 -3.13
CA THR A 823 -9.34 31.32 -1.76
C THR A 823 -10.58 31.46 -0.89
N VAL A 824 -10.78 30.51 0.02
CA VAL A 824 -11.89 30.46 0.98
C VAL A 824 -11.40 30.80 2.39
N GLU A 825 -12.20 31.54 3.13
CA GLU A 825 -11.98 31.91 4.54
C GLU A 825 -13.34 31.81 5.24
N GLU A 826 -13.38 31.35 6.50
CA GLU A 826 -14.64 31.14 7.25
C GLU A 826 -15.63 30.24 6.50
N SER A 827 -15.12 29.18 5.85
CA SER A 827 -15.95 28.17 5.17
C SER A 827 -16.05 26.93 6.05
N TYR A 828 -17.27 26.53 6.38
CA TYR A 828 -17.55 25.52 7.39
C TYR A 828 -18.31 24.35 6.80
N TYR A 829 -18.00 23.16 7.29
CA TYR A 829 -18.68 21.94 6.93
C TYR A 829 -20.06 21.85 7.60
N TYR A 830 -21.02 21.32 6.85
CA TYR A 830 -22.38 21.01 7.29
C TYR A 830 -22.62 19.51 7.12
N GLY A 831 -22.56 18.77 8.22
CA GLY A 831 -22.65 17.31 8.19
C GLY A 831 -22.11 16.65 9.45
N PHE A 832 -21.75 15.38 9.30
CA PHE A 832 -21.20 14.52 10.33
C PHE A 832 -19.73 14.19 10.02
N ILE A 833 -18.90 14.11 11.06
CA ILE A 833 -17.53 13.60 11.03
C ILE A 833 -17.39 12.57 12.16
N ASP A 834 -16.75 11.44 11.89
CA ASP A 834 -16.39 10.42 12.88
C ASP A 834 -14.93 9.96 12.68
N ASP A 835 -14.37 9.33 13.72
CA ASP A 835 -13.05 8.65 13.71
C ASP A 835 -11.92 9.43 12.99
N PHE A 836 -11.58 10.61 13.52
CA PHE A 836 -10.54 11.46 12.95
C PHE A 836 -9.14 11.09 13.45
N HIS A 837 -8.21 10.90 12.53
CA HIS A 837 -6.82 10.56 12.79
C HIS A 837 -5.83 11.39 11.97
N LEU A 838 -4.73 11.79 12.60
CA LEU A 838 -3.63 12.53 11.99
C LEU A 838 -2.31 11.84 12.35
N TYR A 839 -1.54 11.35 11.38
CA TYR A 839 -0.29 10.60 11.58
C TYR A 839 0.93 11.36 11.08
N ASP A 840 2.05 11.30 11.80
CA ASP A 840 3.35 11.88 11.40
C ASP A 840 4.25 10.89 10.63
N ARG A 841 3.61 9.86 10.07
CA ARG A 841 4.17 8.85 9.18
C ARG A 841 3.23 8.65 7.98
N LEU A 842 3.76 8.01 6.96
CA LEU A 842 2.97 7.49 5.85
C LEU A 842 2.25 6.20 6.32
N LEU A 843 0.94 6.12 6.13
CA LEU A 843 0.20 4.87 6.26
C LEU A 843 0.39 4.03 4.99
N SER A 844 0.45 2.70 5.13
CA SER A 844 0.34 1.79 3.99
C SER A 844 -1.09 1.77 3.46
N GLU A 845 -1.31 1.32 2.21
CA GLU A 845 -2.67 1.21 1.67
C GLU A 845 -3.52 0.20 2.45
N THR A 846 -2.92 -0.90 2.92
CA THR A 846 -3.58 -1.85 3.82
C THR A 846 -4.05 -1.17 5.10
N GLU A 847 -3.19 -0.37 5.76
CA GLU A 847 -3.60 0.38 6.96
C GLU A 847 -4.75 1.35 6.67
N VAL A 848 -4.72 2.02 5.50
CA VAL A 848 -5.79 2.93 5.09
C VAL A 848 -7.10 2.19 4.82
N SER A 849 -7.02 1.06 4.15
CA SER A 849 -8.16 0.20 3.86
C SER A 849 -8.83 -0.26 5.15
N LEU A 850 -8.05 -0.78 6.11
CA LEU A 850 -8.53 -1.17 7.42
C LEU A 850 -9.25 -0.05 8.17
N LEU A 851 -8.69 1.17 8.17
CA LEU A 851 -9.34 2.33 8.78
C LEU A 851 -10.64 2.73 8.07
N SER A 852 -10.77 2.41 6.79
CA SER A 852 -11.89 2.81 5.93
C SER A 852 -13.05 1.81 5.96
N ARG A 853 -12.90 0.69 6.68
CA ARG A 853 -13.90 -0.38 6.80
C ARG A 853 -14.95 -0.09 7.87
N ASN A 854 -16.20 -0.03 7.47
CA ASN A 854 -17.41 0.09 8.28
C ASN A 854 -17.73 -1.15 9.13
N ASP A 855 -17.26 -2.35 8.79
CA ASP A 855 -17.45 -3.53 9.66
C ASP A 855 -16.49 -3.52 10.85
N LEU A 856 -15.32 -2.86 10.68
CA LEU A 856 -14.35 -2.64 11.75
C LEU A 856 -14.66 -1.36 12.54
N PHE A 857 -14.97 -0.29 11.82
CA PHE A 857 -15.31 1.04 12.32
C PHE A 857 -16.69 1.45 11.81
N PRO A 858 -17.77 0.81 12.32
CA PRO A 858 -19.11 1.14 11.89
C PRO A 858 -19.41 2.59 12.22
N ALA A 859 -19.53 3.40 11.17
CA ALA A 859 -20.02 4.76 11.26
C ALA A 859 -21.32 4.73 12.10
N LYS A 860 -21.33 5.49 13.19
CA LYS A 860 -22.42 5.40 14.16
C LYS A 860 -23.72 5.90 13.51
N ASP A 861 -24.66 4.97 13.28
CA ASP A 861 -25.93 5.25 12.60
C ASP A 861 -26.70 6.42 13.25
N PHE A 862 -26.87 7.52 12.50
CA PHE A 862 -27.73 8.63 12.89
C PHE A 862 -28.88 8.82 11.90
N PRO A 863 -30.14 8.93 12.38
CA PRO A 863 -31.21 9.37 11.50
C PRO A 863 -30.97 10.83 11.12
N MET A 864 -30.91 11.13 9.81
CA MET A 864 -30.81 12.48 9.21
C MET A 864 -31.74 13.55 9.81
N ASN A 865 -32.82 13.11 10.47
CA ASN A 865 -33.70 13.95 11.28
C ASN A 865 -32.95 14.73 12.40
N ALA A 866 -31.68 14.42 12.65
CA ALA A 866 -30.81 15.06 13.64
C ALA A 866 -30.10 16.33 13.14
N LEU A 867 -29.91 16.54 11.82
CA LEU A 867 -29.33 17.79 11.30
C LEU A 867 -30.42 18.88 11.23
N PRO A 868 -30.24 20.03 11.92
CA PRO A 868 -31.15 21.16 11.77
C PRO A 868 -30.98 21.77 10.36
N PRO A 869 -32.06 22.08 9.62
CA PRO A 869 -31.96 22.66 8.28
C PRO A 869 -31.07 23.91 8.26
N LYS A 870 -30.08 23.96 7.36
CA LYS A 870 -29.20 25.11 7.18
C LYS A 870 -30.02 26.33 6.76
N GLY A 871 -30.03 27.36 7.62
CA GLY A 871 -30.67 28.64 7.32
C GLY A 871 -32.08 28.80 7.87
N SER A 872 -32.21 29.71 8.83
CA SER A 872 -33.48 30.20 9.37
C SER A 872 -34.43 30.72 8.28
N GLY A 873 -35.61 30.10 8.15
CA GLY A 873 -36.76 30.73 7.49
C GLY A 873 -37.71 29.75 6.78
N THR A 874 -38.79 29.38 7.47
CA THR A 874 -39.99 28.67 7.00
C THR A 874 -39.78 27.22 6.55
N ASP A 875 -40.28 26.31 7.39
CA ASP A 875 -40.74 24.94 7.09
C ASP A 875 -41.06 24.71 5.61
N ASN A 876 -40.19 24.00 4.90
CA ASN A 876 -40.49 23.46 3.58
C ASN A 876 -40.43 21.94 3.64
N GLY A 877 -41.60 21.32 3.75
CA GLY A 877 -41.82 19.90 3.45
C GLY A 877 -42.54 19.06 4.51
N TYR A 878 -42.92 19.63 5.67
CA TYR A 878 -43.47 18.83 6.75
C TYR A 878 -44.89 18.34 6.45
N ASN A 879 -45.07 17.02 6.54
CA ASN A 879 -46.33 16.49 7.06
C ASN A 879 -46.57 17.18 8.41
N PHE A 880 -47.56 18.08 8.47
CA PHE A 880 -47.93 18.82 9.67
C PHE A 880 -48.36 17.92 10.82
N ILE A 881 -48.64 16.64 10.52
CA ILE A 881 -48.93 15.60 11.47
C ILE A 881 -47.75 14.63 11.44
N LYS A 882 -46.75 14.81 12.32
CA LYS A 882 -45.75 13.76 12.56
C LYS A 882 -46.49 12.46 12.88
N ASN A 883 -46.05 11.33 12.30
CA ASN A 883 -46.72 10.01 12.40
C ASN A 883 -47.37 9.84 13.80
N PRO A 884 -48.71 9.68 13.93
CA PRO A 884 -49.56 10.39 14.91
C PRO A 884 -49.34 10.17 16.43
N GLY A 885 -48.11 10.19 16.92
CA GLY A 885 -47.77 9.82 18.30
C GLY A 885 -48.13 8.37 18.65
N PHE A 886 -48.35 7.50 17.65
CA PHE A 886 -48.59 6.06 17.89
C PHE A 886 -47.31 5.38 18.39
N GLU A 887 -46.15 5.85 17.92
CA GLU A 887 -44.83 5.40 18.37
C GLU A 887 -44.42 6.02 19.73
N GLU A 888 -45.01 7.16 20.12
CA GLU A 888 -44.65 7.92 21.34
C GLU A 888 -45.73 7.94 22.46
N GLY A 889 -46.84 7.19 22.31
CA GLY A 889 -47.80 6.93 23.41
C GLY A 889 -49.09 7.77 23.46
N GLU A 890 -49.87 7.81 22.38
CA GLU A 890 -51.25 8.39 22.30
C GLU A 890 -51.37 9.92 22.48
N ILE A 891 -50.28 10.68 22.41
CA ILE A 891 -50.31 12.14 22.60
C ILE A 891 -51.16 12.81 21.50
N GLY A 892 -52.15 13.63 21.89
CA GLY A 892 -53.02 14.37 20.96
C GLY A 892 -54.36 13.70 20.61
N TRP A 893 -54.56 12.43 20.95
CA TRP A 893 -55.80 11.71 20.60
C TRP A 893 -56.85 11.72 21.71
N SER A 894 -58.03 12.26 21.42
CA SER A 894 -59.19 12.23 22.31
C SER A 894 -60.37 11.48 21.68
N ASN A 895 -61.19 10.87 22.52
CA ASN A 895 -62.33 10.10 22.05
C ASN A 895 -63.60 10.56 22.76
N ASN A 896 -64.61 10.90 21.97
CA ASN A 896 -65.85 11.44 22.49
C ASN A 896 -66.91 10.37 22.79
N LYS A 897 -66.69 9.06 22.52
CA LYS A 897 -67.62 7.94 22.90
C LYS A 897 -67.22 6.48 22.56
N ALA A 898 -66.07 6.15 21.96
CA ALA A 898 -65.73 4.75 21.68
C ALA A 898 -65.32 3.97 22.95
N GLN A 899 -65.57 2.65 22.95
CA GLN A 899 -65.50 1.82 24.16
C GLN A 899 -64.11 1.23 24.41
N LEU A 900 -63.30 1.03 23.36
CA LEU A 900 -61.96 0.41 23.44
C LEU A 900 -61.00 1.07 22.44
N ARG A 901 -59.74 1.25 22.88
CA ARG A 901 -58.60 1.69 22.07
C ARG A 901 -57.40 0.78 22.34
N GLN A 902 -56.67 0.42 21.30
CA GLN A 902 -55.42 -0.33 21.44
C GLN A 902 -54.48 -0.01 20.27
N LEU A 903 -53.19 0.14 20.59
CA LEU A 903 -52.13 0.03 19.60
C LEU A 903 -52.09 -1.42 19.11
N ILE A 904 -51.98 -1.60 17.81
CA ILE A 904 -51.86 -2.92 17.17
C ILE A 904 -50.58 -2.96 16.34
N GLN A 905 -49.96 -4.13 16.30
CA GLN A 905 -48.81 -4.42 15.45
C GLN A 905 -49.09 -5.64 14.56
N PRO A 906 -48.54 -5.70 13.33
CA PRO A 906 -47.83 -4.61 12.67
C PRO A 906 -48.79 -3.52 12.17
N GLY A 907 -48.27 -2.29 12.01
CA GLY A 907 -48.95 -1.24 11.27
C GLY A 907 -48.91 -1.46 9.75
N GLN A 908 -49.11 -0.40 8.97
CA GLN A 908 -49.01 -0.42 7.52
C GLN A 908 -47.60 0.00 7.10
N ASN A 909 -46.95 -0.79 6.23
CA ASN A 909 -45.60 -0.61 5.64
C ASN A 909 -44.65 0.26 6.48
N GLU A 910 -43.89 -0.39 7.36
CA GLU A 910 -42.76 0.18 8.13
C GLU A 910 -43.11 0.92 9.44
N SER A 911 -44.38 1.20 9.73
CA SER A 911 -44.75 1.63 11.08
C SER A 911 -44.76 0.44 12.06
N ASN A 912 -44.19 0.64 13.25
CA ASN A 912 -44.22 -0.38 14.30
C ASN A 912 -45.63 -0.49 14.88
N ASN A 913 -46.39 0.61 14.91
CA ASN A 913 -47.71 0.67 15.55
C ASN A 913 -48.79 1.30 14.65
N ALA A 914 -49.95 0.66 14.60
CA ALA A 914 -51.20 1.25 14.11
C ALA A 914 -52.22 1.41 15.24
N TYR A 915 -53.25 2.25 15.02
CA TYR A 915 -54.24 2.53 16.05
C TYR A 915 -55.58 1.89 15.76
N GLN A 916 -56.05 0.97 16.61
CA GLN A 916 -57.36 0.36 16.49
C GLN A 916 -58.36 0.96 17.47
N VAL A 917 -59.49 1.43 16.93
CA VAL A 917 -60.61 1.96 17.72
C VAL A 917 -61.84 1.09 17.51
N SER A 918 -62.48 0.70 18.62
CA SER A 918 -63.70 -0.11 18.60
C SER A 918 -64.84 0.53 19.41
N GLY A 919 -66.05 0.55 18.86
CA GLY A 919 -67.25 1.07 19.53
C GLY A 919 -68.25 1.75 18.59
N ASP A 920 -68.95 2.78 19.09
CA ASP A 920 -69.84 3.63 18.28
C ASP A 920 -69.02 4.70 17.55
N LEU A 921 -68.50 4.33 16.38
CA LEU A 921 -67.59 5.16 15.57
C LEU A 921 -68.30 6.36 14.89
N ASN A 922 -69.61 6.54 15.09
CA ASN A 922 -70.36 7.70 14.59
C ASN A 922 -70.03 9.00 15.32
N SER A 923 -69.45 8.90 16.51
CA SER A 923 -69.00 10.07 17.28
C SER A 923 -67.57 10.49 16.94
N GLY A 924 -66.86 9.66 16.17
CA GLY A 924 -65.52 9.92 15.66
C GLY A 924 -64.39 9.77 16.67
N VAL A 925 -63.16 9.76 16.15
CA VAL A 925 -61.90 9.81 16.89
C VAL A 925 -61.25 11.15 16.55
N ASP A 926 -60.94 11.95 17.56
CA ASP A 926 -60.44 13.31 17.39
C ASP A 926 -58.93 13.35 17.65
N TYR A 927 -58.14 13.78 16.66
CA TYR A 927 -56.78 14.25 16.86
C TYR A 927 -56.83 15.76 17.12
N ILE A 928 -56.43 16.16 18.33
CA ILE A 928 -56.52 17.54 18.83
C ILE A 928 -55.11 18.10 18.99
N GLN A 929 -54.67 18.81 17.96
CA GLN A 929 -53.50 19.67 18.01
C GLN A 929 -53.78 20.90 17.15
N SER A 930 -53.48 22.09 17.65
CA SER A 930 -53.61 23.32 16.86
C SER A 930 -52.49 23.37 15.83
N ILE A 931 -52.84 23.19 14.55
CA ILE A 931 -51.90 23.20 13.43
C ILE A 931 -52.05 24.53 12.70
N GLN A 932 -50.99 25.34 12.67
CA GLN A 932 -50.98 26.59 11.89
C GLN A 932 -50.95 26.25 10.41
N ILE A 933 -51.78 26.93 9.61
CA ILE A 933 -51.87 26.74 8.16
C ILE A 933 -51.97 28.10 7.45
N ASP A 934 -51.47 28.15 6.23
CA ASP A 934 -51.58 29.31 5.37
C ASP A 934 -52.99 29.40 4.76
N ASN A 935 -53.50 30.62 4.68
CA ASN A 935 -54.84 30.87 4.17
C ASN A 935 -54.87 30.86 2.63
N GLN A 936 -55.94 30.31 2.05
CA GLN A 936 -56.13 30.19 0.60
C GLN A 936 -55.16 29.22 -0.11
N GLU A 937 -54.44 28.39 0.63
CA GLU A 937 -53.61 27.31 0.09
C GLU A 937 -54.39 25.98 0.04
N GLU A 938 -53.96 25.11 -0.88
CA GLU A 938 -54.49 23.76 -1.06
C GLU A 938 -53.63 22.76 -0.28
N TYR A 939 -54.27 21.91 0.50
CA TYR A 939 -53.60 20.91 1.33
C TYR A 939 -53.93 19.50 0.85
N PHE A 940 -52.92 18.65 0.77
CA PHE A 940 -53.07 17.21 0.58
C PHE A 940 -53.30 16.56 1.93
N MET A 941 -54.29 15.67 1.99
CA MET A 941 -54.61 14.95 3.20
C MET A 941 -54.80 13.48 2.88
N ALA A 942 -54.11 12.61 3.62
CA ALA A 942 -54.21 11.17 3.41
C ALA A 942 -54.10 10.39 4.72
N PHE A 943 -54.56 9.13 4.72
CA PHE A 943 -54.37 8.19 5.80
C PHE A 943 -54.61 6.77 5.30
N TRP A 944 -54.01 5.79 5.98
CA TRP A 944 -54.35 4.40 5.81
C TRP A 944 -55.40 3.99 6.81
N ALA A 945 -56.40 3.21 6.38
CA ALA A 945 -57.34 2.62 7.29
C ALA A 945 -57.75 1.21 6.89
N LYS A 946 -58.14 0.42 7.90
CA LYS A 946 -58.59 -0.97 7.77
C LYS A 946 -59.95 -1.11 8.44
N GLY A 947 -60.98 -1.43 7.64
CA GLY A 947 -62.37 -1.52 8.09
C GLY A 947 -63.14 -2.62 7.37
N LYS A 948 -64.47 -2.58 7.39
CA LYS A 948 -65.33 -3.60 6.76
C LYS A 948 -65.85 -3.14 5.40
N ALA A 949 -65.81 -4.04 4.41
CA ALA A 949 -66.28 -3.76 3.06
C ALA A 949 -67.71 -3.19 3.06
N GLY A 950 -67.89 -2.06 2.38
CA GLY A 950 -69.15 -1.33 2.28
C GLY A 950 -69.42 -0.33 3.40
N GLU A 951 -68.60 -0.25 4.45
CA GLU A 951 -68.66 0.82 5.45
C GLU A 951 -68.05 2.12 4.91
N GLN A 952 -68.63 3.26 5.28
CA GLN A 952 -68.05 4.56 4.96
C GLN A 952 -67.02 4.96 6.01
N CYS A 953 -65.91 5.54 5.59
CA CYS A 953 -64.95 6.25 6.43
C CYS A 953 -64.98 7.75 6.07
N LYS A 954 -65.04 8.62 7.07
CA LYS A 954 -65.09 10.07 6.90
C LYS A 954 -63.98 10.72 7.69
N MET A 955 -63.21 11.58 7.06
CA MET A 955 -62.29 12.46 7.75
C MET A 955 -62.83 13.88 7.70
N LYS A 956 -62.93 14.51 8.86
CA LYS A 956 -63.40 15.89 9.03
C LYS A 956 -62.27 16.74 9.57
N VAL A 957 -61.95 17.81 8.88
CA VAL A 957 -61.00 18.83 9.35
C VAL A 957 -61.80 19.99 9.89
N HIS A 958 -61.59 20.31 11.16
CA HIS A 958 -62.22 21.45 11.83
C HIS A 958 -61.25 22.61 11.90
N PHE A 959 -61.70 23.79 11.50
CA PHE A 959 -60.91 25.01 11.53
C PHE A 959 -61.26 25.88 12.74
N ASP A 960 -60.31 26.73 13.15
CA ASP A 960 -60.44 27.66 14.28
C ASP A 960 -61.66 28.60 14.22
N GLU A 961 -62.11 28.95 13.02
CA GLU A 961 -63.32 29.76 12.80
C GLU A 961 -64.64 28.98 12.92
N GLY A 962 -64.58 27.67 13.16
CA GLY A 962 -65.72 26.77 13.36
C GLY A 962 -66.30 26.14 12.08
N SER A 963 -65.71 26.41 10.91
CA SER A 963 -66.03 25.71 9.67
C SER A 963 -65.37 24.31 9.64
N SER A 964 -65.86 23.42 8.77
CA SER A 964 -65.22 22.12 8.56
C SER A 964 -65.37 21.60 7.14
N VAL A 965 -64.37 20.83 6.70
CA VAL A 965 -64.37 20.09 5.43
C VAL A 965 -64.46 18.60 5.73
N VAL A 966 -65.24 17.87 4.93
CA VAL A 966 -65.50 16.45 5.14
C VAL A 966 -65.17 15.67 3.88
N PHE A 967 -64.18 14.79 3.99
CA PHE A 967 -63.91 13.74 3.03
C PHE A 967 -64.71 12.48 3.39
N THR A 968 -65.22 11.74 2.40
CA THR A 968 -65.93 10.48 2.61
C THR A 968 -65.48 9.45 1.58
N ALA A 969 -65.05 8.29 2.06
CA ALA A 969 -64.74 7.13 1.25
C ALA A 969 -65.51 5.89 1.75
N THR A 970 -65.52 4.82 0.95
CA THR A 970 -66.14 3.54 1.30
C THR A 970 -65.10 2.45 1.17
N PHE A 971 -64.97 1.60 2.20
CA PHE A 971 -64.06 0.45 2.16
C PHE A 971 -64.47 -0.52 1.05
N SER A 972 -63.53 -0.84 0.18
CA SER A 972 -63.73 -1.79 -0.91
C SER A 972 -63.59 -3.24 -0.44
N SER A 973 -62.84 -3.49 0.63
CA SER A 973 -62.60 -4.81 1.19
C SER A 973 -62.66 -4.82 2.73
N THR A 974 -62.83 -6.01 3.32
CA THR A 974 -62.87 -6.18 4.78
C THR A 974 -61.48 -6.49 5.30
N ASP A 975 -61.09 -5.90 6.43
CA ASP A 975 -59.84 -6.16 7.16
C ASP A 975 -58.56 -6.04 6.32
N THR A 976 -58.57 -5.14 5.35
CA THR A 976 -57.44 -4.81 4.48
C THR A 976 -57.12 -3.32 4.62
N TRP A 977 -55.83 -2.99 4.64
CA TRP A 977 -55.38 -1.60 4.63
C TRP A 977 -55.73 -0.97 3.28
N GLU A 978 -56.51 0.10 3.33
CA GLU A 978 -56.89 0.90 2.17
C GLU A 978 -56.39 2.33 2.37
N TYR A 979 -55.83 2.90 1.30
CA TYR A 979 -55.33 4.25 1.29
C TYR A 979 -56.46 5.22 0.95
N PHE A 980 -56.61 6.24 1.77
CA PHE A 980 -57.61 7.28 1.58
C PHE A 980 -56.92 8.63 1.47
N ALA A 981 -57.17 9.35 0.38
CA ALA A 981 -56.58 10.65 0.15
C ALA A 981 -57.58 11.61 -0.52
N ASP A 982 -57.47 12.90 -0.18
CA ASP A 982 -58.19 13.99 -0.81
C ASP A 982 -57.44 15.31 -0.65
N THR A 983 -57.92 16.33 -1.33
CA THR A 983 -57.40 17.70 -1.28
C THR A 983 -58.41 18.61 -0.58
N ILE A 984 -57.93 19.51 0.26
CA ILE A 984 -58.78 20.51 0.93
C ILE A 984 -58.32 21.92 0.58
N GLN A 985 -59.29 22.77 0.29
CA GLN A 985 -59.09 24.19 0.04
C GLN A 985 -59.42 24.96 1.32
N THR A 986 -58.45 25.72 1.83
CA THR A 986 -58.63 26.47 3.07
C THR A 986 -59.46 27.74 2.84
N PRO A 987 -60.50 28.01 3.67
CA PRO A 987 -61.22 29.27 3.60
C PRO A 987 -60.31 30.47 3.89
N ALA A 988 -60.57 31.61 3.25
CA ALA A 988 -59.72 32.80 3.34
C ALA A 988 -59.52 33.38 4.76
N SER A 989 -60.40 33.04 5.70
CA SER A 989 -60.41 33.56 7.08
C SER A 989 -59.81 32.60 8.11
N VAL A 990 -59.38 31.40 7.70
CA VAL A 990 -58.76 30.39 8.58
C VAL A 990 -57.29 30.70 8.80
N GLN A 991 -56.80 30.49 10.02
CA GLN A 991 -55.37 30.58 10.37
C GLN A 991 -54.82 29.27 10.94
N SER A 992 -55.71 28.37 11.39
CA SER A 992 -55.31 27.09 11.96
C SER A 992 -56.38 26.01 11.87
N ILE A 993 -55.94 24.75 11.88
CA ILE A 993 -56.78 23.57 12.07
C ILE A 993 -56.89 23.32 13.57
N GLU A 994 -58.13 23.31 14.09
CA GLU A 994 -58.44 23.06 15.50
C GLU A 994 -58.34 21.58 15.84
N LYS A 995 -58.86 20.71 14.96
CA LYS A 995 -58.81 19.25 15.12
C LYS A 995 -59.10 18.50 13.82
N ILE A 996 -58.68 17.25 13.77
CA ILE A 996 -59.03 16.28 12.72
C ILE A 996 -59.85 15.16 13.34
N GLN A 997 -60.98 14.82 12.73
CA GLN A 997 -61.91 13.82 13.24
C GLN A 997 -62.17 12.72 12.21
N ILE A 998 -61.93 11.46 12.57
CA ILE A 998 -62.20 10.29 11.71
C ILE A 998 -63.45 9.56 12.20
N LEU A 999 -64.44 9.30 11.33
CA LEU A 999 -65.73 8.64 11.62
C LEU A 999 -65.98 7.48 10.68
N CYS A 1000 -66.54 6.37 11.17
CA CYS A 1000 -66.82 5.20 10.31
C CYS A 1000 -68.21 4.59 10.53
N GLY A 1001 -68.77 3.98 9.46
CA GLY A 1001 -69.92 3.06 9.54
C GLY A 1001 -70.78 2.91 8.28
N THR A 1002 -71.68 1.91 8.30
CA THR A 1002 -72.54 1.53 7.15
C THR A 1002 -73.65 2.53 6.81
N ASP A 1003 -74.10 3.37 7.75
CA ASP A 1003 -75.13 4.41 7.54
C ASP A 1003 -75.05 5.55 8.61
N LEU A 1004 -73.90 5.67 9.27
CA LEU A 1004 -73.72 6.45 10.52
C LEU A 1004 -74.75 6.17 11.65
N SER A 1005 -75.33 4.96 11.67
CA SER A 1005 -76.21 4.47 12.75
C SER A 1005 -75.38 3.76 13.83
N PRO A 1006 -75.68 3.91 15.14
CA PRO A 1006 -74.88 3.32 16.22
C PRO A 1006 -74.87 1.80 16.14
N GLN A 1007 -73.78 1.24 15.62
CA GLN A 1007 -73.43 -0.16 15.65
C GLN A 1007 -71.99 -0.29 16.13
N TYR A 1008 -71.69 -1.36 16.85
CA TYR A 1008 -70.33 -1.65 17.30
C TYR A 1008 -69.47 -2.01 16.09
N GLN A 1009 -68.44 -1.20 15.82
CA GLN A 1009 -67.51 -1.38 14.70
C GLN A 1009 -66.07 -1.26 15.19
N SER A 1010 -65.13 -1.76 14.40
CA SER A 1010 -63.70 -1.65 14.64
C SER A 1010 -63.01 -1.12 13.40
N ILE A 1011 -62.16 -0.11 13.55
CA ILE A 1011 -61.31 0.43 12.49
C ILE A 1011 -59.88 0.51 12.99
N SER A 1012 -58.91 0.17 12.14
CA SER A 1012 -57.51 0.52 12.36
C SER A 1012 -57.13 1.70 11.46
N ILE A 1013 -56.34 2.63 11.97
CA ILE A 1013 -55.89 3.84 11.28
C ILE A 1013 -54.37 3.92 11.44
N ASP A 1014 -53.69 4.34 10.38
CA ASP A 1014 -52.25 4.51 10.36
C ASP A 1014 -51.82 5.60 9.37
N ASN A 1015 -50.58 6.09 9.50
CA ASN A 1015 -49.90 6.97 8.53
C ASN A 1015 -50.78 8.15 8.06
N ILE A 1016 -51.30 8.93 9.03
CA ILE A 1016 -52.06 10.15 8.73
C ILE A 1016 -51.11 11.24 8.22
N HIS A 1017 -51.46 11.81 7.09
CA HIS A 1017 -50.72 12.84 6.40
C HIS A 1017 -51.59 14.07 6.17
N LEU A 1018 -51.02 15.23 6.47
CA LEU A 1018 -51.56 16.53 6.12
C LEU A 1018 -50.38 17.44 5.75
N GLY A 1019 -50.32 17.90 4.50
CA GLY A 1019 -49.26 18.80 4.03
C GLY A 1019 -49.81 19.78 2.99
N PRO A 1020 -49.09 20.86 2.67
CA PRO A 1020 -49.44 21.66 1.50
C PRO A 1020 -49.25 20.80 0.25
N ILE A 1021 -50.04 21.00 -0.81
CA ILE A 1021 -49.81 20.25 -2.04
C ILE A 1021 -48.49 20.70 -2.67
N ILE A 1022 -47.47 19.86 -2.54
CA ILE A 1022 -46.22 19.97 -3.28
C ILE A 1022 -46.27 18.92 -4.40
N TYR A 1023 -46.38 19.36 -5.64
CA TYR A 1023 -46.55 18.47 -6.79
C TYR A 1023 -45.22 17.82 -7.20
N VAL A 1024 -44.82 16.71 -6.57
CA VAL A 1024 -43.55 16.01 -6.91
C VAL A 1024 -43.71 14.57 -7.42
N ASP A 1025 -44.94 14.04 -7.52
CA ASP A 1025 -45.09 12.61 -7.89
C ASP A 1025 -44.75 12.28 -9.36
N ILE A 1026 -44.04 11.15 -9.55
CA ILE A 1026 -43.34 10.71 -10.76
C ILE A 1026 -44.26 9.93 -11.73
N GLU A 1027 -45.51 9.65 -11.37
CA GLU A 1027 -46.44 8.93 -12.25
C GLU A 1027 -47.24 9.81 -13.24
N ASP A 1028 -47.56 9.22 -14.39
CA ASP A 1028 -48.27 9.84 -15.51
C ASP A 1028 -49.79 9.92 -15.19
N VAL A 1029 -50.21 10.89 -14.39
CA VAL A 1029 -51.63 11.05 -14.01
C VAL A 1029 -52.45 11.58 -15.19
N SER A 1030 -53.43 10.80 -15.65
CA SER A 1030 -54.26 11.14 -16.80
C SER A 1030 -55.74 10.85 -16.55
N ALA A 1031 -56.50 11.88 -16.16
CA ALA A 1031 -57.96 11.80 -16.11
C ALA A 1031 -58.62 11.82 -17.50
N THR A 1032 -57.88 12.25 -18.55
CA THR A 1032 -58.34 12.30 -19.96
C THR A 1032 -57.18 12.07 -20.93
N ASP A 1033 -57.46 11.56 -22.14
CA ASP A 1033 -56.44 11.22 -23.13
C ASP A 1033 -55.79 12.49 -23.74
N LEU A 1034 -54.53 12.78 -23.39
CA LEU A 1034 -53.72 13.89 -23.91
C LEU A 1034 -52.39 13.34 -24.46
N LYS A 1035 -52.16 13.49 -25.76
CA LYS A 1035 -50.86 13.19 -26.38
C LYS A 1035 -50.11 14.48 -26.68
N ILE A 1036 -48.81 14.48 -26.39
CA ILE A 1036 -47.91 15.59 -26.67
C ILE A 1036 -46.98 15.24 -27.82
N TYR A 1037 -46.71 16.23 -28.69
CA TYR A 1037 -45.81 16.09 -29.83
C TYR A 1037 -44.86 17.29 -29.85
N PRO A 1038 -43.54 17.08 -29.85
CA PRO A 1038 -42.59 18.18 -30.01
C PRO A 1038 -42.67 18.74 -31.44
N ASN A 1039 -42.68 20.07 -31.57
CA ASN A 1039 -42.50 20.75 -32.85
C ASN A 1039 -41.07 21.35 -32.91
N PRO A 1040 -40.07 20.59 -33.41
CA PRO A 1040 -38.68 21.00 -33.35
C PRO A 1040 -38.37 22.26 -34.18
N VAL A 1041 -39.21 22.61 -35.16
CA VAL A 1041 -39.02 23.82 -35.99
C VAL A 1041 -39.48 25.09 -35.27
N LYS A 1042 -40.48 24.99 -34.40
CA LYS A 1042 -41.05 26.14 -33.67
C LYS A 1042 -40.64 26.20 -32.20
N HIS A 1043 -39.92 25.18 -31.71
CA HIS A 1043 -39.59 25.00 -30.30
C HIS A 1043 -40.82 25.00 -29.39
N THR A 1044 -41.97 24.50 -29.88
CA THR A 1044 -43.21 24.44 -29.10
C THR A 1044 -43.73 23.01 -28.94
N ILE A 1045 -44.38 22.70 -27.83
CA ILE A 1045 -45.13 21.45 -27.66
C ILE A 1045 -46.53 21.61 -28.28
N SER A 1046 -46.95 20.61 -29.06
CA SER A 1046 -48.31 20.52 -29.63
C SER A 1046 -49.11 19.43 -28.92
N PHE A 1047 -50.41 19.68 -28.73
CA PHE A 1047 -51.32 18.77 -28.04
C PHE A 1047 -52.29 18.10 -29.01
N LEU A 1048 -52.58 16.81 -28.79
CA LEU A 1048 -53.69 16.08 -29.41
C LEU A 1048 -54.59 15.54 -28.30
N THR A 1049 -55.81 16.07 -28.22
CA THR A 1049 -56.85 15.64 -27.28
C THR A 1049 -58.24 15.99 -27.84
N ASN A 1050 -59.30 15.40 -27.26
CA ASN A 1050 -60.69 15.69 -27.62
C ASN A 1050 -61.30 16.87 -26.83
N GLY A 1051 -60.60 17.38 -25.80
CA GLY A 1051 -61.07 18.48 -24.93
C GLY A 1051 -60.33 19.80 -25.12
N HIS A 1052 -60.74 20.85 -24.40
CA HIS A 1052 -60.07 22.15 -24.42
C HIS A 1052 -58.90 22.17 -23.43
N VAL A 1053 -57.68 22.45 -23.92
CA VAL A 1053 -56.46 22.53 -23.11
C VAL A 1053 -56.28 23.95 -22.56
N GLU A 1054 -56.18 24.07 -21.23
CA GLU A 1054 -55.92 25.30 -20.49
C GLU A 1054 -54.78 25.06 -19.47
N ASN A 1055 -54.16 26.14 -18.95
CA ASN A 1055 -53.18 26.10 -17.84
C ASN A 1055 -51.96 25.19 -18.04
N VAL A 1056 -51.33 25.24 -19.23
CA VAL A 1056 -50.11 24.47 -19.50
C VAL A 1056 -48.93 25.03 -18.71
N LYS A 1057 -48.29 24.19 -17.90
CA LYS A 1057 -47.09 24.51 -17.11
C LYS A 1057 -46.06 23.40 -17.28
N ILE A 1058 -44.78 23.73 -17.21
CA ILE A 1058 -43.67 22.77 -17.29
C ILE A 1058 -42.79 22.92 -16.06
N TYR A 1059 -42.40 21.77 -15.52
CA TYR A 1059 -41.59 21.62 -14.32
C TYR A 1059 -40.34 20.79 -14.67
N ASN A 1060 -39.23 21.08 -14.00
CA ASN A 1060 -38.07 20.17 -14.00
C ASN A 1060 -38.38 18.94 -13.11
N LEU A 1061 -37.44 17.99 -13.04
CA LEU A 1061 -37.63 16.78 -12.22
C LEU A 1061 -37.72 17.06 -10.71
N ASN A 1062 -37.20 18.20 -10.25
CA ASN A 1062 -37.28 18.65 -8.86
C ASN A 1062 -38.61 19.33 -8.53
N GLY A 1063 -39.61 19.26 -9.42
CA GLY A 1063 -40.92 19.88 -9.22
C GLY A 1063 -40.92 21.41 -9.28
N VAL A 1064 -39.81 22.03 -9.71
CA VAL A 1064 -39.72 23.49 -9.87
C VAL A 1064 -40.31 23.89 -11.22
N LYS A 1065 -41.28 24.81 -11.21
CA LYS A 1065 -41.91 25.31 -12.44
C LYS A 1065 -40.91 26.14 -13.24
N VAL A 1066 -40.54 25.67 -14.42
CA VAL A 1066 -39.58 26.33 -15.32
C VAL A 1066 -40.26 27.11 -16.45
N LEU A 1067 -41.54 26.83 -16.75
CA LEU A 1067 -42.26 27.52 -17.84
C LEU A 1067 -43.78 27.56 -17.61
N ASP A 1068 -44.40 28.69 -17.96
CA ASP A 1068 -45.83 28.78 -18.25
C ASP A 1068 -46.03 28.83 -19.78
N GLY A 1069 -46.74 27.85 -20.34
CA GLY A 1069 -47.02 27.74 -21.78
C GLY A 1069 -46.26 26.62 -22.52
N THR A 1070 -46.23 26.70 -23.85
CA THR A 1070 -45.74 25.61 -24.71
C THR A 1070 -44.38 25.85 -25.37
N ASN A 1071 -43.79 27.05 -25.26
CA ASN A 1071 -42.53 27.39 -25.92
C ASN A 1071 -41.32 26.96 -25.07
N VAL A 1072 -40.68 25.88 -25.49
CA VAL A 1072 -39.55 25.24 -24.80
C VAL A 1072 -38.19 25.66 -25.36
N SER A 1073 -38.10 26.77 -26.09
CA SER A 1073 -36.82 27.25 -26.67
C SER A 1073 -35.74 27.60 -25.65
N HIS A 1074 -36.14 27.92 -24.42
CA HIS A 1074 -35.24 28.37 -23.35
C HIS A 1074 -34.90 27.28 -22.32
N LEU A 1075 -35.48 26.09 -22.48
CA LEU A 1075 -35.20 24.97 -21.60
C LEU A 1075 -33.91 24.29 -22.06
N SER A 1076 -33.05 23.95 -21.10
CA SER A 1076 -31.87 23.10 -21.33
C SER A 1076 -32.30 21.70 -21.76
N LYS A 1077 -31.36 20.94 -22.35
CA LYS A 1077 -31.63 19.54 -22.69
C LYS A 1077 -31.91 18.74 -21.43
N GLY A 1078 -32.90 17.86 -21.45
CA GLY A 1078 -33.26 17.05 -20.29
C GLY A 1078 -34.73 16.65 -20.24
N LEU A 1079 -35.09 15.89 -19.21
CA LEU A 1079 -36.43 15.38 -18.97
C LEU A 1079 -37.26 16.41 -18.17
N TYR A 1080 -38.50 16.65 -18.61
CA TYR A 1080 -39.42 17.61 -18.00
C TYR A 1080 -40.81 17.01 -17.78
N ILE A 1081 -41.54 17.59 -16.83
CA ILE A 1081 -42.93 17.26 -16.52
C ILE A 1081 -43.83 18.38 -17.01
N LEU A 1082 -44.76 18.08 -17.90
CA LEU A 1082 -45.81 18.99 -18.34
C LEU A 1082 -47.10 18.72 -17.55
N THR A 1083 -47.70 19.77 -17.00
CA THR A 1083 -49.06 19.73 -16.46
C THR A 1083 -49.99 20.62 -17.28
N ALA A 1084 -51.23 20.20 -17.45
CA ALA A 1084 -52.27 20.97 -18.11
C ALA A 1084 -53.65 20.60 -17.54
N THR A 1085 -54.66 21.38 -17.88
CA THR A 1085 -56.07 21.06 -17.63
C THR A 1085 -56.78 20.82 -18.96
N VAL A 1086 -57.49 19.69 -19.08
CA VAL A 1086 -58.33 19.36 -20.24
C VAL A 1086 -59.77 19.28 -19.75
N ASP A 1087 -60.63 20.20 -20.21
CA ASP A 1087 -62.02 20.33 -19.75
C ASP A 1087 -62.15 20.35 -18.20
N LYS A 1088 -61.23 21.08 -17.54
CA LYS A 1088 -61.08 21.22 -16.07
C LYS A 1088 -60.59 19.98 -15.33
N LEU A 1089 -60.23 18.91 -16.02
CA LEU A 1089 -59.59 17.74 -15.42
C LEU A 1089 -58.06 17.85 -15.56
N PRO A 1090 -57.29 17.60 -14.49
CA PRO A 1090 -55.84 17.69 -14.54
C PRO A 1090 -55.24 16.55 -15.37
N VAL A 1091 -54.20 16.87 -16.14
CA VAL A 1091 -53.42 15.91 -16.92
C VAL A 1091 -51.92 16.21 -16.78
N ARG A 1092 -51.11 15.16 -16.62
CA ARG A 1092 -49.65 15.22 -16.51
C ARG A 1092 -49.00 14.33 -17.57
N LYS A 1093 -47.92 14.82 -18.20
CA LYS A 1093 -47.12 14.08 -19.19
C LYS A 1093 -45.63 14.40 -19.09
N LYS A 1094 -44.78 13.37 -19.16
CA LYS A 1094 -43.33 13.53 -19.31
C LYS A 1094 -42.94 13.77 -20.78
N PHE A 1095 -41.92 14.60 -21.00
CA PHE A 1095 -41.25 14.68 -22.30
C PHE A 1095 -39.76 14.96 -22.17
N ASN A 1096 -38.97 14.42 -23.10
CA ASN A 1096 -37.57 14.74 -23.23
C ASN A 1096 -37.37 15.93 -24.17
N LYS A 1097 -36.53 16.89 -23.77
CA LYS A 1097 -36.03 17.96 -24.63
C LYS A 1097 -34.63 17.59 -25.11
N ASP A 1098 -34.55 17.12 -26.35
CA ASP A 1098 -33.28 16.81 -27.02
C ASP A 1098 -32.49 18.03 -27.48
#